data_AF-B9AG99-F1
#
_entry.id   AF-B9AG99-F1
#
_cell.length_a   1.000
_cell.length_b   1.000
_cell.length_c   1.000
_cell.angle_alpha   90.00
_cell.angle_beta   90.00
_cell.angle_gamma   90.00
#
_symmetry.space_group_name_H-M   'P 1'
#
loop_
_entity.id
_entity.type
_entity.pdbx_description
1 polymer ?
#
loop_
_entity_poly.entity_id
_entity_poly.type
_entity_poly.pdbx_seq_one_letter_code
_entity_poly.pdbx_strand_id
1 'polypeptide(L)'
;MDNQNDILEGAKTAFINETYNPANDFKPKFLSNNFNHKVLNSIKDELQNCDEFFISSAFITLGGLTPLLQDFLELEQRGIKGKILTTDYLNFTDPKALKKLQSLDNIEVKMYAQEKNGFHTKGYVFRKGNIYKGIVGSSNLTLNALTVNKEWNVEFTSLHDGEVLNNLLSEFNNLWDEANNLEDVLPAYEKLYDSQKNFTKLKENYKKLSSEDLVPNSMQVGFMESLRSLIQSGESKALLVSATGTGKTYASAFAVQDFNPKKFLFVVHREQIAKQAINAYKNVFKNTKDFGLLTGNSKDYDSNFLFSTIQTLSKDDVYTKFKKDEFDYIVIDEVHKAGAYSYQKIMDYFEPEFCLGMTASPDRPDGIDIYELFDHNLACEIRLKDALEEDLLCPFHYFGISDLEIDGKTVDDSTEFNQLVSDDRVNYLLEKSAYYGYSGERIKALVFCSRKKEANELSKAFNKRGHPSIVLTGDDSQQTREDAIYRLTNDEAKNKLEYIFTVDIFNEGVDIPEINQVLLVRPTQSPIIFIQQLGRGLRKFKNKDYVVILDFIGNYKNNFMIPIALSGDRSYDKDNIRRYLMEGNKVIPGASSISFDEVSKKRIYNSINNTSFSRIALFKEKYNNLKFKLGRIPMLLDFYENGEMDPLLILNHTAMDCYYSFLKKADKDYDEYLSEEEISSLKFISKNLASGKRPHELLILKSLIYNGYFSVESIEQLLKTEYDIQNDVKSIESAIDVLNLDFSKKDKKDFPELSFMNEFQISNEFKEYLAHETYRKHILDVINYGLLKYKTEYNAQVEGENLTLYAKYSRRDVCRLLNWPNDDSSTLYGYRVKHNTCPIFVTYDKKEDISDSTKYLDEFVNRDVFSWMTRSRLKLDSKEVVAIKNYQKTNLKIHLFIKKSDDEGKDFYYMGQVEPFDFIQTTIKSKDGDLPIVNIKYNLHIPVKDELYDYFENKI
;
A
#
# COMPACT_ATOMS: atom_id res chain seq x y z
N MET A 1 -10.19 37.94 5.82
CA MET A 1 -11.05 38.00 7.00
C MET A 1 -11.54 36.60 7.38
N ASP A 2 -11.77 35.68 6.44
CA ASP A 2 -12.26 34.32 6.71
C ASP A 2 -11.35 33.49 7.65
N ASN A 3 -10.04 33.40 7.38
CA ASN A 3 -9.13 32.54 8.17
C ASN A 3 -9.00 32.94 9.67
N GLN A 4 -9.31 34.18 10.05
CA GLN A 4 -9.22 34.61 11.44
C GLN A 4 -10.32 33.97 12.30
N ASN A 5 -11.54 33.88 11.76
CA ASN A 5 -12.64 33.20 12.43
C ASN A 5 -12.35 31.70 12.50
N ASP A 6 -11.83 31.09 11.44
CA ASP A 6 -11.51 29.67 11.43
C ASP A 6 -10.43 29.32 12.47
N ILE A 7 -9.37 30.14 12.61
CA ILE A 7 -8.38 29.96 13.67
C ILE A 7 -9.00 30.11 15.06
N LEU A 8 -9.90 31.08 15.26
CA LEU A 8 -10.59 31.28 16.54
C LEU A 8 -11.47 30.08 16.91
N GLU A 9 -12.25 29.56 15.96
CA GLU A 9 -13.09 28.38 16.16
C GLU A 9 -12.25 27.10 16.37
N GLY A 10 -11.12 26.99 15.67
CA GLY A 10 -10.14 25.92 15.86
C GLY A 10 -9.54 25.95 17.28
N ALA A 11 -9.18 27.14 17.77
CA ALA A 11 -8.66 27.33 19.12
C ALA A 11 -9.71 27.02 20.21
N LYS A 12 -10.96 27.47 20.02
CA LYS A 12 -12.07 27.09 20.93
C LYS A 12 -12.25 25.59 20.98
N THR A 13 -12.20 24.92 19.83
CA THR A 13 -12.35 23.47 19.77
C THR A 13 -11.21 22.77 20.50
N ALA A 14 -9.96 23.14 20.22
CA ALA A 14 -8.80 22.45 20.76
C ALA A 14 -8.56 22.72 22.26
N PHE A 15 -8.82 23.95 22.74
CA PHE A 15 -8.46 24.35 24.10
C PHE A 15 -9.64 24.54 25.05
N ILE A 16 -10.88 24.63 24.55
CA ILE A 16 -12.07 24.88 25.38
C ILE A 16 -13.03 23.69 25.34
N ASN A 17 -13.46 23.25 24.15
CA ASN A 17 -14.44 22.17 24.01
C ASN A 17 -14.28 21.40 22.69
N GLU A 18 -13.85 20.14 22.80
CA GLU A 18 -13.64 19.24 21.65
C GLU A 18 -14.89 19.01 20.78
N THR A 19 -16.09 19.20 21.34
CA THR A 19 -17.37 18.98 20.65
C THR A 19 -17.85 20.18 19.82
N TYR A 20 -17.16 21.32 19.87
CA TYR A 20 -17.63 22.57 19.27
C TYR A 20 -17.57 22.57 17.74
N ASN A 21 -16.38 22.35 17.18
CA ASN A 21 -16.17 22.15 15.75
C ASN A 21 -15.00 21.17 15.52
N PRO A 22 -15.22 19.86 15.69
CA PRO A 22 -14.16 18.86 15.68
C PRO A 22 -13.40 18.77 14.35
N ALA A 23 -13.90 19.36 13.27
CA ALA A 23 -13.41 19.15 11.93
C ALA A 23 -12.58 20.32 11.35
N ASN A 24 -12.33 21.36 12.14
CA ASN A 24 -11.58 22.55 11.73
C ASN A 24 -10.08 22.28 11.52
N ASP A 25 -9.54 22.63 10.34
CA ASP A 25 -8.14 22.40 9.95
C ASP A 25 -7.11 23.30 10.63
N PHE A 26 -7.55 24.45 11.13
CA PHE A 26 -6.74 25.43 11.84
C PHE A 26 -6.62 25.10 13.34
N LYS A 27 -7.34 24.07 13.81
CA LYS A 27 -7.27 23.64 15.21
C LYS A 27 -5.85 23.18 15.56
N PRO A 28 -5.32 23.61 16.72
CA PRO A 28 -4.11 23.01 17.27
C PRO A 28 -4.25 21.49 17.45
N LYS A 29 -3.20 20.74 17.12
CA LYS A 29 -3.20 19.27 17.15
C LYS A 29 -2.07 18.76 18.02
N PHE A 30 -2.35 17.69 18.76
CA PHE A 30 -1.32 16.90 19.43
C PHE A 30 -0.77 15.86 18.45
N LEU A 31 0.52 15.94 18.14
CA LEU A 31 1.20 15.03 17.23
C LEU A 31 2.08 14.07 18.03
N SER A 32 1.86 12.78 17.83
CA SER A 32 2.68 11.71 18.40
C SER A 32 2.77 10.53 17.45
N ASN A 33 3.88 9.78 17.52
CA ASN A 33 4.03 8.59 16.69
C ASN A 33 3.19 7.42 17.24
N ASN A 34 2.25 6.96 16.43
CA ASN A 34 1.39 5.81 16.66
C ASN A 34 1.11 5.08 15.34
N PHE A 35 0.29 4.02 15.36
CA PHE A 35 0.01 3.20 14.18
C PHE A 35 -0.62 4.01 13.03
N ASN A 36 -1.43 5.04 13.35
CA ASN A 36 -2.17 5.83 12.37
C ASN A 36 -1.46 7.16 12.00
N HIS A 37 -0.59 7.68 12.86
CA HIS A 37 0.00 9.01 12.70
C HIS A 37 1.49 9.01 13.04
N LYS A 38 2.28 9.66 12.17
CA LYS A 38 3.72 9.91 12.35
C LYS A 38 3.99 11.39 12.22
N VAL A 39 4.91 11.92 13.04
CA VAL A 39 5.35 13.32 12.96
C VAL A 39 5.96 13.61 11.59
N LEU A 40 6.63 12.63 10.98
CA LEU A 40 7.14 12.71 9.61
C LEU A 40 6.07 13.14 8.60
N ASN A 41 4.87 12.56 8.71
CA ASN A 41 3.80 12.80 7.74
C ASN A 41 3.28 14.23 7.87
N SER A 42 3.09 14.73 9.10
CA SER A 42 2.73 16.14 9.32
C SER A 42 3.77 17.10 8.76
N ILE A 43 5.06 16.83 8.96
CA ILE A 43 6.13 17.68 8.39
C ILE A 43 6.09 17.67 6.85
N LYS A 44 5.91 16.49 6.21
CA LYS A 44 5.82 16.40 4.74
C LYS A 44 4.59 17.15 4.20
N ASP A 45 3.43 16.95 4.83
CA ASP A 45 2.18 17.62 4.45
C ASP A 45 2.35 19.15 4.48
N GLU A 46 3.03 19.68 5.51
CA GLU A 46 3.29 21.12 5.61
C GLU A 46 4.39 21.63 4.68
N LEU A 47 5.45 20.84 4.43
CA LEU A 47 6.48 21.19 3.44
C LEU A 47 5.86 21.33 2.04
N GLN A 48 5.02 20.40 1.62
CA GLN A 48 4.38 20.43 0.28
C GLN A 48 3.48 21.66 0.08
N ASN A 49 2.92 22.17 1.17
CA ASN A 49 1.93 23.24 1.18
C ASN A 49 2.48 24.65 1.50
N CYS A 50 3.77 24.79 1.81
CA CYS A 50 4.36 26.07 2.19
C CYS A 50 4.96 26.86 1.01
N ASP A 51 5.17 28.16 1.22
CA ASP A 51 5.91 29.07 0.35
C ASP A 51 7.28 29.46 0.96
N GLU A 52 7.50 29.12 2.22
CA GLU A 52 8.75 29.34 2.98
C GLU A 52 8.72 28.52 4.28
N PHE A 53 9.88 28.05 4.75
CA PHE A 53 9.97 27.27 5.99
C PHE A 53 11.21 27.58 6.85
N PHE A 54 11.08 27.34 8.15
CA PHE A 54 12.13 27.51 9.16
C PHE A 54 12.17 26.25 10.03
N ILE A 55 13.34 25.63 10.17
CA ILE A 55 13.53 24.46 11.01
C ILE A 55 14.63 24.76 12.02
N SER A 56 14.35 24.56 13.30
CA SER A 56 15.30 24.64 14.39
C SER A 56 15.35 23.27 15.06
N SER A 57 16.43 22.53 14.83
CA SER A 57 16.57 21.17 15.33
C SER A 57 17.94 20.92 15.91
N ALA A 58 17.99 20.57 17.19
CA ALA A 58 19.24 20.31 17.88
C ALA A 58 20.03 19.16 17.23
N PHE A 59 19.32 18.12 16.78
CA PHE A 59 19.93 16.94 16.19
C PHE A 59 19.36 16.66 14.81
N ILE A 60 20.26 16.59 13.82
CA ILE A 60 19.92 16.21 12.45
C ILE A 60 20.74 14.99 12.07
N THR A 61 20.10 13.90 11.68
CA THR A 61 20.79 12.71 11.14
C THR A 61 20.43 12.50 9.68
N LEU A 62 21.32 11.85 8.93
CA LEU A 62 21.04 11.56 7.52
C LEU A 62 19.76 10.71 7.38
N GLY A 63 19.53 9.75 8.29
CA GLY A 63 18.30 8.96 8.30
C GLY A 63 17.02 9.75 8.59
N GLY A 64 17.08 10.84 9.37
CA GLY A 64 15.93 11.72 9.54
C GLY A 64 15.68 12.61 8.30
N LEU A 65 16.75 12.92 7.57
CA LEU A 65 16.70 13.75 6.36
C LEU A 65 16.25 12.97 5.12
N THR A 66 16.72 11.73 4.94
CA THR A 66 16.48 10.92 3.74
C THR A 66 15.00 10.85 3.33
N PRO A 67 14.03 10.56 4.22
CA PRO A 67 12.61 10.51 3.87
C PRO A 67 12.03 11.82 3.30
N LEU A 68 12.68 12.96 3.53
CA LEU A 68 12.26 14.30 3.12
C LEU A 68 12.97 14.78 1.84
N LEU A 69 13.95 14.02 1.31
CA LEU A 69 14.77 14.47 0.18
C LEU A 69 13.97 14.70 -1.09
N GLN A 70 12.88 13.96 -1.31
CA GLN A 70 11.97 14.20 -2.42
C GLN A 70 11.24 15.53 -2.26
N ASP A 71 10.71 15.81 -1.06
CA ASP A 71 9.99 17.05 -0.79
C ASP A 71 10.93 18.25 -0.90
N PHE A 72 12.16 18.16 -0.39
CA PHE A 72 13.15 19.24 -0.54
C PHE A 72 13.57 19.49 -2.00
N LEU A 73 13.67 18.43 -2.82
CA LEU A 73 13.96 18.57 -4.26
C LEU A 73 12.82 19.33 -4.97
N GLU A 74 11.58 19.00 -4.66
CA GLU A 74 10.41 19.66 -5.24
C GLU A 74 10.31 21.13 -4.79
N LEU A 75 10.64 21.43 -3.53
CA LEU A 75 10.71 22.80 -3.04
C LEU A 75 11.80 23.61 -3.74
N GLU A 76 12.97 23.01 -4.01
CA GLU A 76 14.04 23.64 -4.78
C GLU A 76 13.58 23.96 -6.21
N GLN A 77 12.94 23.00 -6.88
CA GLN A 77 12.38 23.18 -8.23
C GLN A 77 11.30 24.28 -8.28
N ARG A 78 10.53 24.45 -7.20
CA ARG A 78 9.55 25.53 -7.03
C ARG A 78 10.17 26.85 -6.57
N GLY A 79 11.46 26.89 -6.23
CA GLY A 79 12.15 28.07 -5.72
C GLY A 79 11.73 28.50 -4.30
N ILE A 80 11.17 27.58 -3.51
CA ILE A 80 10.70 27.83 -2.13
C ILE A 80 11.89 27.82 -1.18
N LYS A 81 12.09 28.92 -0.45
CA LYS A 81 13.25 29.11 0.42
C LYS A 81 13.06 28.49 1.81
N GLY A 82 14.15 27.95 2.36
CA GLY A 82 14.20 27.37 3.68
C GLY A 82 15.38 27.85 4.51
N LYS A 83 15.19 27.92 5.83
CA LYS A 83 16.28 28.14 6.80
C LYS A 83 16.34 27.02 7.81
N ILE A 84 17.50 26.40 7.98
CA ILE A 84 17.71 25.31 8.94
C ILE A 84 18.80 25.69 9.94
N LEU A 85 18.43 25.73 11.21
CA LEU A 85 19.31 26.02 12.32
C LEU A 85 19.56 24.75 13.13
N THR A 86 20.83 24.46 13.40
CA THR A 86 21.27 23.34 14.24
C THR A 86 22.40 23.76 15.17
N THR A 87 23.00 22.81 15.87
CA THR A 87 24.07 23.05 16.84
C THR A 87 25.11 21.93 16.81
N ASP A 88 26.28 22.21 17.37
CA ASP A 88 27.33 21.25 17.68
C ASP A 88 27.11 20.52 19.03
N TYR A 89 25.99 20.77 19.72
CA TYR A 89 25.64 20.11 20.98
C TYR A 89 25.81 18.58 20.92
N LEU A 90 26.56 18.03 21.89
CA LEU A 90 26.92 16.61 22.00
C LEU A 90 27.64 16.01 20.78
N ASN A 91 28.02 16.82 19.78
CA ASN A 91 28.57 16.39 18.50
C ASN A 91 27.72 15.27 17.86
N PHE A 92 26.40 15.39 17.91
CA PHE A 92 25.47 14.35 17.48
C PHE A 92 24.95 14.54 16.04
N THR A 93 24.82 15.78 15.58
CA THR A 93 24.34 16.09 14.23
C THR A 93 25.30 15.52 13.18
N ASP A 94 24.77 14.80 12.20
CA ASP A 94 25.56 14.09 11.17
C ASP A 94 26.12 15.07 10.13
N PRO A 95 27.45 15.19 9.97
CA PRO A 95 28.05 16.04 8.94
C PRO A 95 27.59 15.71 7.52
N LYS A 96 27.28 14.45 7.21
CA LYS A 96 26.76 14.05 5.89
C LYS A 96 25.38 14.66 5.63
N ALA A 97 24.54 14.74 6.66
CA ALA A 97 23.24 15.39 6.56
C ALA A 97 23.38 16.90 6.32
N LEU A 98 24.35 17.54 6.99
CA LEU A 98 24.63 18.97 6.79
C LEU A 98 25.13 19.27 5.38
N LYS A 99 26.08 18.48 4.87
CA LYS A 99 26.54 18.57 3.47
C LYS A 99 25.41 18.37 2.47
N LYS A 100 24.49 17.46 2.77
CA LYS A 100 23.34 17.18 1.92
C LYS A 100 22.34 18.33 1.89
N LEU A 101 22.08 18.98 3.03
CA LEU A 101 21.25 20.18 3.10
C LEU A 101 21.91 21.35 2.37
N GLN A 102 23.23 21.50 2.51
CA GLN A 102 24.00 22.54 1.85
C GLN A 102 24.06 22.38 0.33
N SER A 103 23.85 21.17 -0.20
CA SER A 103 23.82 20.96 -1.65
C SER A 103 22.48 21.34 -2.30
N LEU A 104 21.54 21.91 -1.54
CA LEU A 104 20.27 22.43 -2.02
C LEU A 104 20.34 23.96 -2.06
N ASP A 105 20.13 24.55 -3.24
CA ASP A 105 20.32 25.98 -3.49
C ASP A 105 19.29 26.86 -2.76
N ASN A 106 18.14 26.28 -2.41
CA ASN A 106 17.03 26.96 -1.75
C ASN A 106 17.09 26.90 -0.21
N ILE A 107 18.05 26.17 0.38
CA ILE A 107 18.14 25.98 1.83
C ILE A 107 19.40 26.61 2.39
N GLU A 108 19.24 27.57 3.30
CA GLU A 108 20.35 28.10 4.09
C GLU A 108 20.50 27.30 5.39
N VAL A 109 21.72 26.90 5.74
CA VAL A 109 22.00 26.15 6.97
C VAL A 109 23.01 26.89 7.82
N LYS A 110 22.70 27.06 9.11
CA LYS A 110 23.61 27.64 10.11
C LYS A 110 23.75 26.74 11.32
N MET A 111 24.90 26.87 12.00
CA MET A 111 25.21 26.13 13.22
C MET A 111 25.50 27.07 14.38
N TYR A 112 24.69 26.94 15.42
CA TYR A 112 24.85 27.64 16.69
C TYR A 112 25.85 26.92 17.58
N ALA A 113 26.93 27.60 17.98
CA ALA A 113 27.99 27.03 18.79
C ALA A 113 27.60 26.97 20.28
N GLN A 114 27.76 25.79 20.89
CA GLN A 114 27.36 25.51 22.28
C GLN A 114 28.06 26.40 23.31
N GLU A 115 29.26 26.92 23.03
CA GLU A 115 30.03 27.76 23.96
C GLU A 115 29.26 29.00 24.46
N LYS A 116 28.19 29.40 23.76
CA LYS A 116 27.37 30.57 24.07
C LYS A 116 26.17 30.31 24.98
N ASN A 117 25.52 29.12 24.93
CA ASN A 117 24.39 28.67 25.78
C ASN A 117 23.89 27.26 25.34
N GLY A 118 23.03 26.60 26.14
CA GLY A 118 22.46 25.30 25.78
C GLY A 118 21.42 25.36 24.65
N PHE A 119 21.78 24.94 23.44
CA PHE A 119 20.86 24.81 22.30
C PHE A 119 20.24 23.41 22.27
N HIS A 120 18.93 23.31 22.53
CA HIS A 120 18.19 22.05 22.41
C HIS A 120 16.79 22.26 21.84
N THR A 121 16.64 23.20 20.92
CA THR A 121 15.36 23.50 20.27
C THR A 121 14.89 22.35 19.36
N LYS A 122 13.57 22.25 19.20
CA LYS A 122 12.88 21.46 18.18
C LYS A 122 11.64 22.24 17.76
N GLY A 123 11.72 22.92 16.63
CA GLY A 123 10.66 23.74 16.08
C GLY A 123 10.67 23.68 14.57
N TYR A 124 9.49 23.54 13.99
CA TYR A 124 9.27 23.53 12.54
C TYR A 124 8.21 24.57 12.24
N VAL A 125 8.47 25.50 11.35
CA VAL A 125 7.54 26.57 10.99
C VAL A 125 7.40 26.63 9.49
N PHE A 126 6.16 26.67 9.01
CA PHE A 126 5.81 26.67 7.61
C PHE A 126 4.90 27.86 7.33
N ARG A 127 5.22 28.66 6.32
CA ARG A 127 4.44 29.84 5.93
C ARG A 127 3.72 29.57 4.62
N LYS A 128 2.41 29.87 4.55
CA LYS A 128 1.61 29.89 3.33
C LYS A 128 0.82 31.20 3.27
N GLY A 129 1.21 32.11 2.38
CA GLY A 129 0.66 33.48 2.37
C GLY A 129 0.82 34.18 3.73
N ASN A 130 -0.29 34.51 4.40
CA ASN A 130 -0.35 35.17 5.72
C ASN A 130 -0.55 34.20 6.91
N ILE A 131 -0.62 32.89 6.63
CA ILE A 131 -0.83 31.86 7.64
C ILE A 131 0.50 31.15 7.90
N TYR A 132 0.74 30.85 9.17
CA TYR A 132 1.87 30.06 9.63
C TYR A 132 1.36 28.85 10.38
N LYS A 133 1.98 27.70 10.13
CA LYS A 133 1.82 26.50 10.94
C LYS A 133 3.13 26.20 11.64
N GLY A 134 3.06 26.04 12.96
CA GLY A 134 4.21 25.74 13.80
C GLY A 134 4.05 24.39 14.47
N ILE A 135 5.10 23.57 14.44
CA ILE A 135 5.20 22.32 15.20
C ILE A 135 6.32 22.48 16.21
N VAL A 136 6.01 22.38 17.50
CA VAL A 136 6.99 22.52 18.59
C VAL A 136 6.83 21.36 19.56
N GLY A 137 7.95 20.76 19.98
CA GLY A 137 7.89 19.61 20.88
C GLY A 137 9.23 18.94 21.10
N SER A 138 9.23 17.61 21.11
CA SER A 138 10.41 16.79 21.41
C SER A 138 11.09 16.18 20.17
N SER A 139 10.43 16.21 19.00
CA SER A 139 10.93 15.56 17.78
C SER A 139 12.11 16.29 17.14
N ASN A 140 13.31 15.70 17.23
CA ASN A 140 14.46 16.10 16.41
C ASN A 140 14.33 15.58 14.97
N LEU A 141 15.17 16.07 14.04
CA LEU A 141 15.22 15.59 12.65
C LEU A 141 16.03 14.28 12.55
N THR A 142 15.56 13.26 13.28
CA THR A 142 16.14 11.91 13.31
C THR A 142 15.07 10.89 12.98
N LEU A 143 15.43 9.80 12.29
CA LEU A 143 14.48 8.82 11.78
C LEU A 143 13.50 8.33 12.86
N ASN A 144 14.02 7.87 14.01
CA ASN A 144 13.20 7.34 15.09
C ASN A 144 12.31 8.41 15.73
N ALA A 145 12.79 9.64 15.91
CA ALA A 145 11.96 10.71 16.47
C ALA A 145 10.78 11.07 15.55
N LEU A 146 10.98 10.97 14.23
CA LEU A 146 9.92 11.30 13.28
C LEU A 146 8.92 10.17 13.04
N THR A 147 9.25 8.91 13.39
CA THR A 147 8.44 7.75 12.99
C THR A 147 8.11 6.73 14.08
N VAL A 148 8.98 6.50 15.07
CA VAL A 148 8.84 5.37 16.01
C VAL A 148 8.73 5.82 17.47
N ASN A 149 9.63 6.70 17.92
CA ASN A 149 9.70 7.13 19.32
C ASN A 149 8.39 7.79 19.75
N LYS A 150 8.04 7.62 21.03
CA LYS A 150 6.93 8.36 21.63
C LYS A 150 7.33 9.81 21.84
N GLU A 151 7.13 10.61 20.81
CA GLU A 151 7.35 12.05 20.81
C GLU A 151 6.04 12.80 21.06
N TRP A 152 6.13 13.92 21.75
CA TRP A 152 5.01 14.82 22.01
C TRP A 152 5.29 16.15 21.34
N ASN A 153 4.47 16.50 20.36
CA ASN A 153 4.54 17.79 19.69
C ASN A 153 3.16 18.44 19.64
N VAL A 154 3.14 19.76 19.62
CA VAL A 154 1.95 20.56 19.38
C VAL A 154 2.11 21.25 18.03
N GLU A 155 1.19 20.94 17.12
CA GLU A 155 0.96 21.72 15.91
C GLU A 155 -0.02 22.85 16.24
N PHE A 156 0.28 24.07 15.82
CA PHE A 156 -0.61 25.21 15.95
C PHE A 156 -0.62 26.02 14.66
N THR A 157 -1.74 26.71 14.43
CA THR A 157 -1.87 27.66 13.32
C THR A 157 -1.92 29.09 13.86
N SER A 158 -1.28 30.02 13.16
CA SER A 158 -1.21 31.42 13.55
C SER A 158 -1.23 32.34 12.32
N LEU A 159 -1.71 33.57 12.53
CA LEU A 159 -1.51 34.66 11.56
C LEU A 159 -0.15 35.31 11.81
N HIS A 160 0.35 36.09 10.84
CA HIS A 160 1.63 36.79 10.94
C HIS A 160 1.81 37.67 12.19
N ASP A 161 0.72 38.17 12.78
CA ASP A 161 0.66 39.06 13.93
C ASP A 161 0.38 38.31 15.24
N GLY A 162 0.30 36.97 15.19
CA GLY A 162 0.11 36.14 16.37
C GLY A 162 1.29 36.21 17.34
N GLU A 163 1.01 36.41 18.62
CA GLU A 163 2.03 36.59 19.67
C GLU A 163 2.98 35.40 19.77
N VAL A 164 2.45 34.17 19.85
CA VAL A 164 3.26 32.93 19.97
C VAL A 164 4.19 32.75 18.78
N LEU A 165 3.69 33.01 17.57
CA LEU A 165 4.49 32.94 16.35
C LEU A 165 5.62 33.98 16.38
N ASN A 166 5.29 35.23 16.70
CA ASN A 166 6.27 36.32 16.73
C ASN A 166 7.37 36.08 17.77
N ASN A 167 7.02 35.58 18.95
CA ASN A 167 8.00 35.18 19.96
C ASN A 167 8.92 34.06 19.44
N LEU A 168 8.35 33.04 18.79
CA LEU A 168 9.11 31.92 18.23
C LEU A 168 10.04 32.37 17.10
N LEU A 169 9.55 33.17 16.15
CA LEU A 169 10.35 33.69 15.04
C LEU A 169 11.41 34.68 15.53
N SER A 170 11.11 35.51 16.53
CA SER A 170 12.10 36.40 17.14
C SER A 170 13.23 35.60 17.79
N GLU A 171 12.90 34.54 18.54
CA GLU A 171 13.90 33.67 19.15
C GLU A 171 14.74 32.95 18.07
N PHE A 172 14.09 32.42 17.02
CA PHE A 172 14.77 31.82 15.89
C PHE A 172 15.76 32.80 15.23
N ASN A 173 15.31 34.03 14.94
CA ASN A 173 16.14 35.04 14.29
C ASN A 173 17.32 35.48 15.18
N ASN A 174 17.11 35.62 16.49
CA ASN A 174 18.21 35.91 17.42
C ASN A 174 19.28 34.82 17.38
N LEU A 175 18.88 33.55 17.46
CA LEU A 175 19.80 32.42 17.37
C LEU A 175 20.46 32.33 15.98
N TRP A 176 19.71 32.65 14.92
CA TRP A 176 20.18 32.66 13.53
C TRP A 176 21.28 33.70 13.28
N ASP A 177 21.11 34.89 13.85
CA ASP A 177 22.05 36.00 13.70
C ASP A 177 23.34 35.76 14.51
N GLU A 178 23.24 35.05 15.63
CA GLU A 178 24.39 34.64 16.44
C GLU A 178 25.12 33.37 15.93
N ALA A 179 24.46 32.59 15.07
CA ALA A 179 24.98 31.34 14.53
C ALA A 179 26.01 31.56 13.42
N ASN A 180 26.94 30.61 13.31
CA ASN A 180 27.98 30.65 12.30
C ASN A 180 27.45 30.07 10.98
N ASN A 181 27.98 30.56 9.86
CA ASN A 181 27.74 29.91 8.57
C ASN A 181 28.33 28.50 8.60
N LEU A 182 27.61 27.55 8.01
CA LEU A 182 28.02 26.16 8.04
C LEU A 182 29.39 25.94 7.37
N GLU A 183 29.69 26.63 6.27
CA GLU A 183 30.97 26.53 5.54
C GLU A 183 32.19 26.77 6.42
N ASP A 184 32.08 27.73 7.34
CA ASP A 184 33.18 28.16 8.18
C ASP A 184 33.50 27.15 9.29
N VAL A 185 32.47 26.43 9.79
CA VAL A 185 32.58 25.57 10.98
C VAL A 185 32.56 24.09 10.67
N LEU A 186 31.97 23.68 9.56
CA LEU A 186 31.78 22.27 9.19
C LEU A 186 33.10 21.47 9.23
N PRO A 187 34.23 21.91 8.63
CA PRO A 187 35.47 21.13 8.65
C PRO A 187 36.04 20.86 10.05
N ALA A 188 35.82 21.78 11.00
CA ALA A 188 36.22 21.58 12.40
C ALA A 188 35.25 20.64 13.11
N TYR A 189 33.95 20.81 12.87
CA TYR A 189 32.90 19.98 13.43
C TYR A 189 33.00 18.51 12.99
N GLU A 190 33.34 18.21 11.73
CA GLU A 190 33.50 16.82 11.26
C GLU A 190 34.55 16.07 12.08
N LYS A 191 35.66 16.73 12.44
CA LYS A 191 36.72 16.13 13.26
C LYS A 191 36.23 15.80 14.67
N LEU A 192 35.44 16.70 15.26
CA LEU A 192 34.83 16.50 16.58
C LEU A 192 33.84 15.34 16.55
N TYR A 193 32.94 15.34 15.55
CA TYR A 193 31.97 14.27 15.32
C TYR A 193 32.64 12.91 15.16
N ASP A 194 33.66 12.79 14.33
CA ASP A 194 34.39 11.53 14.11
C ASP A 194 35.07 11.03 15.39
N SER A 195 35.67 11.94 16.17
CA SER A 195 36.28 11.57 17.45
C SER A 195 35.26 11.00 18.45
N GLN A 196 34.08 11.61 18.53
CA GLN A 196 32.97 11.19 19.40
C GLN A 196 32.36 9.86 18.94
N LYS A 197 32.18 9.69 17.62
CA LYS A 197 31.68 8.45 17.01
C LYS A 197 32.63 7.29 17.27
N ASN A 198 33.94 7.50 17.14
CA ASN A 198 34.96 6.50 17.45
C ASN A 198 34.98 6.12 18.94
N PHE A 199 34.88 7.11 19.83
CA PHE A 199 34.78 6.87 21.27
C PHE A 199 33.54 6.04 21.64
N THR A 200 32.39 6.36 21.04
CA THR A 200 31.13 5.65 21.27
C THR A 200 31.21 4.20 20.78
N LYS A 201 31.76 3.97 19.57
CA LYS A 201 32.00 2.62 19.02
C LYS A 201 32.88 1.77 19.94
N LEU A 202 33.94 2.34 20.52
CA LEU A 202 34.82 1.64 21.46
C LEU A 202 34.06 1.23 22.73
N LYS A 203 33.22 2.13 23.27
CA LYS A 203 32.39 1.88 24.46
C LYS A 203 31.33 0.80 24.23
N GLU A 204 30.71 0.77 23.05
CA GLU A 204 29.74 -0.27 22.67
C GLU A 204 30.41 -1.64 22.49
N ASN A 205 31.58 -1.69 21.84
CA ASN A 205 32.34 -2.94 21.70
C ASN A 205 32.73 -3.50 23.08
N TYR A 206 32.98 -2.64 24.08
CA TYR A 206 33.24 -3.06 25.46
C TYR A 206 32.00 -3.58 26.20
N LYS A 207 30.79 -3.10 25.87
CA LYS A 207 29.53 -3.55 26.48
C LYS A 207 29.02 -4.89 25.95
N LYS A 208 29.40 -5.29 24.72
CA LYS A 208 28.93 -6.52 24.04
C LYS A 208 29.57 -7.84 24.50
N LEU A 209 29.88 -7.97 25.79
CA LEU A 209 30.43 -9.19 26.40
C LEU A 209 29.40 -10.06 27.13
N SER A 210 28.10 -9.73 27.06
CA SER A 210 27.01 -10.62 27.47
C SER A 210 26.39 -11.29 26.24
N SER A 211 26.49 -12.61 26.13
CA SER A 211 25.77 -13.39 25.13
C SER A 211 24.28 -13.41 25.49
N GLU A 212 23.47 -12.60 24.80
CA GLU A 212 22.02 -12.77 24.84
C GLU A 212 21.65 -14.05 24.09
N ASP A 213 20.80 -14.87 24.70
CA ASP A 213 20.25 -16.06 24.08
C ASP A 213 19.37 -15.67 22.88
N LEU A 214 19.56 -16.34 21.75
CA LEU A 214 18.75 -16.13 20.57
C LEU A 214 17.32 -16.64 20.82
N VAL A 215 16.32 -15.76 20.69
CA VAL A 215 14.89 -16.07 20.89
C VAL A 215 14.10 -15.86 19.60
N PRO A 216 13.04 -16.65 19.35
CA PRO A 216 12.15 -16.43 18.21
C PRO A 216 11.36 -15.13 18.38
N ASN A 217 11.11 -14.43 17.28
CA ASN A 217 10.23 -13.26 17.27
C ASN A 217 8.74 -13.67 17.26
N SER A 218 7.83 -12.71 17.46
CA SER A 218 6.37 -12.87 17.47
C SER A 218 5.83 -13.71 16.29
N MET A 219 6.23 -13.38 15.07
CA MET A 219 5.79 -14.11 13.87
C MET A 219 6.34 -15.53 13.79
N GLN A 220 7.58 -15.74 14.22
CA GLN A 220 8.17 -17.08 14.31
C GLN A 220 7.46 -17.93 15.36
N VAL A 221 7.06 -17.34 16.50
CA VAL A 221 6.23 -18.01 17.50
C VAL A 221 4.89 -18.41 16.91
N GLY A 222 4.17 -17.50 16.23
CA GLY A 222 2.90 -17.82 15.58
C GLY A 222 3.03 -18.92 14.51
N PHE A 223 4.11 -18.90 13.72
CA PHE A 223 4.42 -19.98 12.77
C PHE A 223 4.63 -21.33 13.48
N MET A 224 5.40 -21.35 14.57
CA MET A 224 5.66 -22.58 15.33
C MET A 224 4.39 -23.13 15.98
N GLU A 225 3.52 -22.27 16.50
CA GLU A 225 2.23 -22.68 17.06
C GLU A 225 1.32 -23.30 16.00
N SER A 226 1.23 -22.68 14.83
CA SER A 226 0.49 -23.23 13.69
C SER A 226 1.05 -24.60 13.27
N LEU A 227 2.38 -24.72 13.19
CA LEU A 227 3.04 -25.97 12.83
C LEU A 227 2.78 -27.08 13.86
N ARG A 228 2.83 -26.78 15.17
CA ARG A 228 2.46 -27.72 16.23
C ARG A 228 1.02 -28.20 16.07
N SER A 229 0.10 -27.29 15.75
CA SER A 229 -1.31 -27.64 15.54
C SER A 229 -1.46 -28.63 14.37
N LEU A 230 -0.78 -28.38 13.25
CA LEU A 230 -0.80 -29.28 12.08
C LEU A 230 -0.23 -30.67 12.41
N ILE A 231 0.91 -30.71 13.10
CA ILE A 231 1.52 -31.98 13.54
C ILE A 231 0.57 -32.74 14.49
N GLN A 232 -0.06 -32.04 15.43
CA GLN A 232 -1.02 -32.63 16.38
C GLN A 232 -2.29 -33.14 15.70
N SER A 233 -2.72 -32.54 14.59
CA SER A 233 -3.84 -33.03 13.78
C SER A 233 -3.45 -34.21 12.87
N GLY A 234 -2.19 -34.65 12.89
CA GLY A 234 -1.69 -35.78 12.12
C GLY A 234 -1.19 -35.43 10.73
N GLU A 235 -1.03 -34.14 10.42
CA GLU A 235 -0.45 -33.71 9.14
C GLU A 235 1.06 -33.98 9.13
N SER A 236 1.56 -34.45 7.98
CA SER A 236 2.98 -34.78 7.78
C SER A 236 3.73 -33.79 6.89
N LYS A 237 3.02 -32.79 6.33
CA LYS A 237 3.59 -31.78 5.44
C LYS A 237 3.02 -30.41 5.73
N ALA A 238 3.83 -29.38 5.56
CA ALA A 238 3.36 -28.00 5.60
C ALA A 238 4.21 -27.06 4.74
N LEU A 239 3.62 -25.94 4.34
CA LEU A 239 4.25 -24.87 3.58
C LEU A 239 4.34 -23.58 4.41
N LEU A 240 5.53 -22.97 4.45
CA LEU A 240 5.75 -21.61 4.94
C LEU A 240 5.94 -20.66 3.76
N VAL A 241 5.03 -19.70 3.61
CA VAL A 241 5.16 -18.59 2.67
C VAL A 241 5.65 -17.38 3.43
N SER A 242 6.80 -16.82 3.07
CA SER A 242 7.33 -15.67 3.80
C SER A 242 8.17 -14.77 2.92
N ALA A 243 7.97 -13.45 3.05
CA ALA A 243 8.70 -12.44 2.30
C ALA A 243 10.23 -12.61 2.42
N THR A 244 10.96 -12.04 1.47
CA THR A 244 12.43 -12.03 1.51
C THR A 244 12.93 -11.15 2.65
N GLY A 245 13.85 -11.67 3.46
CA GLY A 245 14.49 -10.91 4.56
C GLY A 245 13.92 -11.16 5.95
N THR A 246 12.80 -11.88 6.08
CA THR A 246 12.07 -12.14 7.35
C THR A 246 12.67 -13.22 8.25
N GLY A 247 13.80 -13.81 7.85
CA GLY A 247 14.46 -14.85 8.65
C GLY A 247 13.84 -16.25 8.52
N LYS A 248 13.32 -16.63 7.35
CA LYS A 248 12.82 -18.01 7.05
C LYS A 248 13.71 -19.12 7.60
N THR A 249 15.02 -19.03 7.40
CA THR A 249 15.99 -20.04 7.85
C THR A 249 16.08 -20.13 9.38
N TYR A 250 15.90 -19.03 10.10
CA TYR A 250 15.81 -19.05 11.57
C TYR A 250 14.47 -19.61 12.03
N ALA A 251 13.36 -19.26 11.36
CA ALA A 251 12.05 -19.83 11.63
C ALA A 251 12.05 -21.36 11.51
N SER A 252 12.64 -21.91 10.43
CA SER A 252 12.78 -23.35 10.27
C SER A 252 13.72 -23.98 11.31
N ALA A 253 14.80 -23.29 11.69
CA ALA A 253 15.71 -23.79 12.73
C ALA A 253 15.01 -23.91 14.10
N PHE A 254 14.21 -22.92 14.50
CA PHE A 254 13.42 -22.99 15.73
C PHE A 254 12.33 -24.06 15.66
N ALA A 255 11.63 -24.19 14.53
CA ALA A 255 10.64 -25.26 14.34
C ALA A 255 11.26 -26.66 14.44
N VAL A 256 12.44 -26.87 13.84
CA VAL A 256 13.16 -28.15 13.93
C VAL A 256 13.71 -28.39 15.34
N GLN A 257 14.10 -27.34 16.08
CA GLN A 257 14.50 -27.45 17.48
C GLN A 257 13.33 -27.91 18.36
N ASP A 258 12.14 -27.39 18.10
CA ASP A 258 10.91 -27.73 18.82
C ASP A 258 10.46 -29.17 18.55
N PHE A 259 10.54 -29.63 17.30
CA PHE A 259 10.29 -31.03 16.92
C PHE A 259 11.38 -31.98 17.45
N ASN A 260 12.63 -31.51 17.51
CA ASN A 260 13.82 -32.24 17.97
C ASN A 260 14.06 -33.61 17.29
N PRO A 261 14.22 -33.65 15.95
CA PRO A 261 14.47 -34.90 15.23
C PRO A 261 15.85 -35.50 15.55
N LYS A 262 15.99 -36.81 15.36
CA LYS A 262 17.28 -37.54 15.41
C LYS A 262 18.04 -37.40 14.09
N LYS A 263 17.34 -37.56 12.97
CA LYS A 263 17.86 -37.40 11.61
C LYS A 263 17.12 -36.29 10.87
N PHE A 264 17.86 -35.34 10.32
CA PHE A 264 17.32 -34.13 9.69
C PHE A 264 17.98 -33.87 8.35
N LEU A 265 17.20 -33.44 7.36
CA LEU A 265 17.68 -33.03 6.04
C LEU A 265 17.19 -31.62 5.68
N PHE A 266 18.11 -30.73 5.33
CA PHE A 266 17.80 -29.42 4.77
C PHE A 266 18.22 -29.36 3.30
N VAL A 267 17.27 -29.13 2.39
CA VAL A 267 17.47 -29.13 0.95
C VAL A 267 17.38 -27.71 0.39
N VAL A 268 18.40 -27.31 -0.37
CA VAL A 268 18.48 -26.00 -1.03
C VAL A 268 18.90 -26.13 -2.48
N HIS A 269 18.75 -25.07 -3.26
CA HIS A 269 19.19 -25.06 -4.66
C HIS A 269 20.68 -24.71 -4.84
N ARG A 270 21.38 -24.18 -3.83
CA ARG A 270 22.79 -23.72 -3.90
C ARG A 270 23.59 -24.03 -2.64
N GLU A 271 24.85 -24.40 -2.81
CA GLU A 271 25.77 -24.74 -1.71
C GLU A 271 25.98 -23.57 -0.72
N GLN A 272 26.03 -22.33 -1.21
CA GLN A 272 26.21 -21.16 -0.35
C GLN A 272 25.07 -20.99 0.66
N ILE A 273 23.83 -21.25 0.23
CA ILE A 273 22.65 -21.20 1.10
C ILE A 273 22.70 -22.34 2.13
N ALA A 274 23.15 -23.54 1.73
CA ALA A 274 23.35 -24.65 2.65
C ALA A 274 24.33 -24.27 3.78
N LYS A 275 25.46 -23.66 3.43
CA LYS A 275 26.45 -23.19 4.42
C LYS A 275 25.89 -22.11 5.36
N GLN A 276 25.10 -21.19 4.83
CA GLN A 276 24.43 -20.16 5.64
C GLN A 276 23.39 -20.77 6.59
N ALA A 277 22.60 -21.74 6.10
CA ALA A 277 21.64 -22.46 6.90
C ALA A 277 22.32 -23.26 8.02
N ILE A 278 23.45 -23.94 7.75
CA ILE A 278 24.27 -24.59 8.79
C ILE A 278 24.61 -23.59 9.91
N ASN A 279 25.07 -22.39 9.56
CA ASN A 279 25.43 -21.38 10.56
C ASN A 279 24.22 -20.92 11.39
N ALA A 280 23.06 -20.68 10.75
CA ALA A 280 21.82 -20.32 11.45
C ALA A 280 21.38 -21.43 12.42
N TYR A 281 21.39 -22.69 11.98
CA TYR A 281 21.05 -23.83 12.82
C TYR A 281 22.06 -24.03 13.96
N LYS A 282 23.36 -23.85 13.72
CA LYS A 282 24.39 -23.89 14.78
C LYS A 282 24.13 -22.85 15.87
N ASN A 283 23.67 -21.66 15.49
CA ASN A 283 23.32 -20.59 16.44
C ASN A 283 22.11 -20.97 17.30
N VAL A 284 21.05 -21.52 16.69
CA VAL A 284 19.82 -21.93 17.40
C VAL A 284 20.06 -23.15 18.30
N PHE A 285 20.76 -24.18 17.79
CA PHE A 285 21.04 -25.42 18.51
C PHE A 285 22.28 -25.34 19.41
N LYS A 286 22.96 -24.19 19.47
CA LYS A 286 24.18 -23.97 20.28
C LYS A 286 25.27 -25.05 20.04
N ASN A 287 25.44 -25.48 18.78
CA ASN A 287 26.37 -26.55 18.37
C ASN A 287 26.19 -27.92 19.07
N THR A 288 24.98 -28.23 19.56
CA THR A 288 24.71 -29.51 20.25
C THR A 288 24.45 -30.70 19.32
N LYS A 289 24.28 -30.45 18.01
CA LYS A 289 24.02 -31.46 16.97
C LYS A 289 25.21 -31.60 16.02
N ASP A 290 25.29 -32.72 15.33
CA ASP A 290 26.29 -32.97 14.28
C ASP A 290 25.78 -32.51 12.91
N PHE A 291 26.48 -31.53 12.31
CA PHE A 291 26.07 -30.83 11.09
C PHE A 291 26.98 -31.19 9.91
N GLY A 292 26.42 -31.81 8.87
CA GLY A 292 27.14 -32.22 7.65
C GLY A 292 26.68 -31.48 6.39
N LEU A 293 27.56 -31.41 5.39
CA LEU A 293 27.28 -30.82 4.08
C LEU A 293 27.41 -31.89 2.97
N LEU A 294 26.37 -32.02 2.14
CA LEU A 294 26.34 -32.91 0.98
C LEU A 294 26.16 -32.12 -0.32
N THR A 295 27.26 -31.89 -1.04
CA THR A 295 27.26 -31.15 -2.31
C THR A 295 28.16 -31.83 -3.34
N GLY A 296 28.41 -31.16 -4.47
CA GLY A 296 29.44 -31.58 -5.41
C GLY A 296 30.83 -31.63 -4.76
N ASN A 297 31.08 -30.78 -3.76
CA ASN A 297 32.37 -30.57 -3.13
C ASN A 297 32.52 -31.19 -1.73
N SER A 298 31.40 -31.55 -1.06
CA SER A 298 31.38 -32.18 0.26
C SER A 298 30.52 -33.44 0.29
N LYS A 299 30.89 -34.44 1.10
CA LYS A 299 30.31 -35.79 1.10
C LYS A 299 30.06 -36.32 2.51
N ASP A 300 29.50 -35.49 3.39
CA ASP A 300 29.30 -35.81 4.81
C ASP A 300 28.05 -36.68 5.04
N TYR A 301 28.02 -37.89 4.47
CA TYR A 301 26.85 -38.77 4.47
C TYR A 301 26.39 -39.20 5.86
N ASP A 302 27.31 -39.32 6.82
CA ASP A 302 27.03 -39.94 8.13
C ASP A 302 26.44 -38.97 9.16
N SER A 303 26.38 -37.67 8.85
CA SER A 303 25.90 -36.67 9.80
C SER A 303 24.42 -36.79 10.12
N ASN A 304 24.05 -36.40 11.34
CA ASN A 304 22.66 -36.46 11.79
C ASN A 304 21.81 -35.30 11.24
N PHE A 305 22.41 -34.11 11.09
CA PHE A 305 21.77 -32.94 10.50
C PHE A 305 22.47 -32.64 9.18
N LEU A 306 21.89 -33.09 8.08
CA LEU A 306 22.48 -33.03 6.76
C LEU A 306 21.93 -31.84 5.96
N PHE A 307 22.81 -31.06 5.34
CA PHE A 307 22.44 -29.95 4.47
C PHE A 307 22.90 -30.27 3.06
N SER A 308 21.99 -30.29 2.10
CA SER A 308 22.25 -30.77 0.75
C SER A 308 21.74 -29.82 -0.32
N THR A 309 22.41 -29.86 -1.47
CA THR A 309 21.89 -29.22 -2.68
C THR A 309 21.00 -30.19 -3.44
N ILE A 310 19.87 -29.72 -3.97
CA ILE A 310 18.95 -30.55 -4.76
C ILE A 310 19.67 -31.23 -5.93
N GLN A 311 20.57 -30.52 -6.61
CA GLN A 311 21.34 -31.03 -7.74
C GLN A 311 22.24 -32.22 -7.35
N THR A 312 22.79 -32.21 -6.13
CA THR A 312 23.62 -33.32 -5.65
C THR A 312 22.75 -34.46 -5.15
N LEU A 313 21.72 -34.14 -4.36
CA LEU A 313 20.84 -35.12 -3.76
C LEU A 313 20.09 -35.93 -4.81
N SER A 314 19.57 -35.30 -5.87
CA SER A 314 18.72 -35.93 -6.89
C SER A 314 19.43 -36.94 -7.81
N LYS A 315 20.75 -37.13 -7.67
CA LYS A 315 21.50 -38.12 -8.45
C LYS A 315 21.20 -39.54 -7.95
N ASP A 316 21.01 -40.48 -8.88
CA ASP A 316 20.62 -41.87 -8.57
C ASP A 316 21.55 -42.55 -7.58
N ASP A 317 22.85 -42.27 -7.64
CA ASP A 317 23.88 -42.83 -6.75
C ASP A 317 23.98 -42.12 -5.39
N VAL A 318 23.20 -41.05 -5.16
CA VAL A 318 23.25 -40.24 -3.93
C VAL A 318 22.02 -40.48 -3.05
N TYR A 319 20.81 -40.16 -3.50
CA TYR A 319 19.63 -40.30 -2.62
C TYR A 319 19.33 -41.77 -2.26
N THR A 320 19.62 -42.71 -3.15
CA THR A 320 19.42 -44.16 -2.92
C THR A 320 20.35 -44.76 -1.88
N LYS A 321 21.36 -44.01 -1.41
CA LYS A 321 22.22 -44.43 -0.29
C LYS A 321 21.52 -44.28 1.06
N PHE A 322 20.51 -43.43 1.14
CA PHE A 322 19.69 -43.25 2.33
C PHE A 322 18.45 -44.12 2.21
N LYS A 323 17.90 -44.59 3.34
CA LYS A 323 16.59 -45.24 3.32
C LYS A 323 15.49 -44.20 3.07
N LYS A 324 14.32 -44.67 2.65
CA LYS A 324 13.15 -43.80 2.45
C LYS A 324 12.75 -43.08 3.74
N ASP A 325 12.80 -43.79 4.86
CA ASP A 325 12.47 -43.35 6.22
C ASP A 325 13.69 -42.89 7.04
N GLU A 326 14.82 -42.59 6.38
CA GLU A 326 16.08 -42.24 7.08
C GLU A 326 15.99 -40.92 7.85
N PHE A 327 15.19 -39.96 7.36
CA PHE A 327 15.10 -38.62 7.94
C PHE A 327 13.75 -38.43 8.62
N ASP A 328 13.76 -38.07 9.91
CA ASP A 328 12.53 -37.79 10.66
C ASP A 328 11.91 -36.46 10.18
N TYR A 329 12.75 -35.48 9.81
CA TYR A 329 12.30 -34.15 9.41
C TYR A 329 13.07 -33.66 8.17
N ILE A 330 12.34 -33.25 7.14
CA ILE A 330 12.91 -32.64 5.93
C ILE A 330 12.44 -31.18 5.83
N VAL A 331 13.37 -30.27 5.52
CA VAL A 331 13.06 -28.89 5.15
C VAL A 331 13.53 -28.65 3.71
N ILE A 332 12.67 -28.10 2.86
CA ILE A 332 12.98 -27.75 1.48
C ILE A 332 12.82 -26.24 1.29
N ASP A 333 13.93 -25.54 1.07
CA ASP A 333 13.94 -24.10 0.80
C ASP A 333 13.77 -23.80 -0.70
N GLU A 334 13.19 -22.64 -0.99
CA GLU A 334 12.78 -22.20 -2.33
C GLU A 334 11.98 -23.28 -3.07
N VAL A 335 11.01 -23.86 -2.37
CA VAL A 335 10.17 -24.95 -2.88
C VAL A 335 9.30 -24.54 -4.07
N HIS A 336 9.25 -23.25 -4.39
CA HIS A 336 8.66 -22.80 -5.65
C HIS A 336 9.36 -23.39 -6.89
N LYS A 337 10.54 -24.00 -6.74
CA LYS A 337 11.24 -24.76 -7.80
C LYS A 337 10.80 -26.22 -7.89
N ALA A 338 9.91 -26.68 -7.01
CA ALA A 338 9.55 -28.09 -6.89
C ALA A 338 8.92 -28.71 -8.14
N GLY A 339 8.40 -27.91 -9.07
CA GLY A 339 7.97 -28.38 -10.39
C GLY A 339 9.09 -28.98 -11.26
N ALA A 340 10.37 -28.80 -10.92
CA ALA A 340 11.45 -29.48 -11.62
C ALA A 340 11.54 -30.96 -11.20
N TYR A 341 11.77 -31.85 -12.17
CA TYR A 341 11.88 -33.30 -11.97
C TYR A 341 12.84 -33.69 -10.82
N SER A 342 13.93 -32.93 -10.62
CA SER A 342 14.88 -33.18 -9.54
C SER A 342 14.29 -33.05 -8.14
N TYR A 343 13.33 -32.13 -7.95
CA TYR A 343 12.63 -31.95 -6.67
C TYR A 343 11.58 -33.04 -6.47
N GLN A 344 10.73 -33.27 -7.45
CA GLN A 344 9.71 -34.34 -7.43
C GLN A 344 10.34 -35.68 -7.06
N LYS A 345 11.45 -36.03 -7.72
CA LYS A 345 12.19 -37.27 -7.44
C LYS A 345 12.61 -37.45 -5.98
N ILE A 346 12.98 -36.36 -5.29
CA ILE A 346 13.36 -36.40 -3.87
C ILE A 346 12.12 -36.46 -2.97
N MET A 347 11.09 -35.70 -3.29
CA MET A 347 9.82 -35.69 -2.54
C MET A 347 9.06 -37.02 -2.66
N ASP A 348 9.17 -37.71 -3.80
CA ASP A 348 8.53 -39.01 -4.04
C ASP A 348 9.29 -40.17 -3.39
N TYR A 349 10.59 -40.00 -3.11
CA TYR A 349 11.43 -41.07 -2.57
C TYR A 349 11.43 -41.11 -1.04
N PHE A 350 11.61 -39.95 -0.40
CA PHE A 350 11.72 -39.87 1.05
C PHE A 350 10.34 -39.80 1.72
N GLU A 351 10.19 -40.52 2.82
CA GLU A 351 8.97 -40.66 3.61
C GLU A 351 9.26 -40.21 5.07
N PRO A 352 9.50 -38.90 5.32
CA PRO A 352 9.83 -38.42 6.66
C PRO A 352 8.60 -38.37 7.58
N GLU A 353 8.82 -38.27 8.89
CA GLU A 353 7.72 -38.00 9.85
C GLU A 353 7.10 -36.61 9.57
N PHE A 354 7.92 -35.63 9.19
CA PHE A 354 7.44 -34.31 8.80
C PHE A 354 8.27 -33.65 7.67
N CYS A 355 7.60 -32.97 6.75
CA CYS A 355 8.21 -32.22 5.65
C CYS A 355 7.74 -30.75 5.63
N LEU A 356 8.68 -29.80 5.73
CA LEU A 356 8.40 -28.37 5.65
C LEU A 356 8.94 -27.78 4.35
N GLY A 357 8.07 -27.24 3.51
CA GLY A 357 8.43 -26.41 2.37
C GLY A 357 8.52 -24.94 2.77
N MET A 358 9.47 -24.21 2.20
CA MET A 358 9.57 -22.75 2.38
C MET A 358 9.69 -22.03 1.04
N THR A 359 8.97 -20.92 0.88
CA THR A 359 9.08 -20.08 -0.31
C THR A 359 8.69 -18.63 -0.04
N ALA A 360 9.19 -17.69 -0.85
CA ALA A 360 8.65 -16.33 -0.90
C ALA A 360 7.48 -16.18 -1.88
N SER A 361 7.30 -17.14 -2.79
CA SER A 361 6.35 -17.06 -3.89
C SER A 361 5.79 -18.44 -4.20
N PRO A 362 4.63 -18.81 -3.65
CA PRO A 362 3.97 -20.07 -3.98
C PRO A 362 3.29 -20.01 -5.35
N ASP A 363 2.97 -18.82 -5.86
CA ASP A 363 2.29 -18.65 -7.15
C ASP A 363 3.31 -18.74 -8.31
N ARG A 364 3.07 -19.64 -9.29
CA ARG A 364 3.96 -19.83 -10.45
C ARG A 364 3.31 -19.49 -11.79
N PRO A 365 4.04 -18.85 -12.72
CA PRO A 365 3.52 -18.56 -14.07
C PRO A 365 3.24 -19.80 -14.94
N ASP A 366 3.90 -20.93 -14.66
CA ASP A 366 3.71 -22.18 -15.39
C ASP A 366 2.54 -23.03 -14.86
N GLY A 367 1.85 -22.55 -13.83
CA GLY A 367 0.60 -23.15 -13.33
C GLY A 367 0.78 -24.44 -12.51
N ILE A 368 1.98 -24.73 -12.03
CA ILE A 368 2.24 -25.88 -11.15
C ILE A 368 1.74 -25.57 -9.74
N ASP A 369 0.90 -26.45 -9.18
CA ASP A 369 0.39 -26.37 -7.81
C ASP A 369 1.45 -26.83 -6.80
N ILE A 370 2.09 -25.87 -6.12
CA ILE A 370 3.03 -26.16 -5.03
C ILE A 370 2.30 -26.54 -3.74
N TYR A 371 1.08 -26.05 -3.54
CA TYR A 371 0.32 -26.33 -2.33
C TYR A 371 -0.07 -27.80 -2.26
N GLU A 372 -0.44 -28.40 -3.40
CA GLU A 372 -0.71 -29.84 -3.52
C GLU A 372 0.46 -30.70 -3.02
N LEU A 373 1.71 -30.30 -3.28
CA LEU A 373 2.89 -31.03 -2.80
C LEU A 373 3.01 -31.08 -1.26
N PHE A 374 2.33 -30.17 -0.58
CA PHE A 374 2.26 -30.09 0.89
C PHE A 374 0.83 -30.33 1.40
N ASP A 375 0.02 -31.06 0.64
CA ASP A 375 -1.34 -31.46 1.00
C ASP A 375 -2.25 -30.24 1.35
N HIS A 376 -1.96 -29.09 0.74
CA HIS A 376 -2.59 -27.78 0.98
C HIS A 376 -2.45 -27.22 2.41
N ASN A 377 -1.54 -27.78 3.20
CA ASN A 377 -1.26 -27.33 4.57
C ASN A 377 -0.38 -26.08 4.60
N LEU A 378 -0.98 -24.90 4.53
CA LEU A 378 -0.27 -23.62 4.70
C LEU A 378 -0.08 -23.31 6.20
N ALA A 379 1.15 -23.42 6.70
CA ALA A 379 1.44 -23.14 8.11
C ALA A 379 1.36 -21.64 8.43
N CYS A 380 1.92 -20.78 7.57
CA CYS A 380 1.92 -19.34 7.77
C CYS A 380 2.21 -18.59 6.46
N GLU A 381 1.64 -17.40 6.29
CA GLU A 381 1.92 -16.45 5.22
C GLU A 381 2.38 -15.12 5.82
N ILE A 382 3.65 -14.76 5.65
CA ILE A 382 4.23 -13.51 6.16
C ILE A 382 4.50 -12.55 4.99
N ARG A 383 3.80 -11.42 4.94
CA ARG A 383 3.94 -10.40 3.89
C ARG A 383 4.91 -9.29 4.30
N LEU A 384 5.21 -8.39 3.35
CA LEU A 384 6.14 -7.28 3.57
C LEU A 384 5.66 -6.35 4.71
N LYS A 385 4.36 -6.02 4.73
CA LYS A 385 3.77 -5.12 5.73
C LYS A 385 3.92 -5.68 7.14
N ASP A 386 3.52 -6.94 7.34
CA ASP A 386 3.65 -7.65 8.62
C ASP A 386 5.12 -7.65 9.10
N ALA A 387 6.06 -7.90 8.18
CA ALA A 387 7.48 -7.92 8.47
C ALA A 387 8.09 -6.56 8.83
N LEU A 388 7.50 -5.47 8.34
CA LEU A 388 7.90 -4.11 8.72
C LEU A 388 7.28 -3.69 10.07
N GLU A 389 6.05 -4.11 10.36
CA GLU A 389 5.36 -3.84 11.63
C GLU A 389 6.11 -4.43 12.82
N GLU A 390 6.61 -5.66 12.67
CA GLU A 390 7.35 -6.37 13.71
C GLU A 390 8.86 -6.03 13.74
N ASP A 391 9.29 -4.99 13.02
CA ASP A 391 10.69 -4.57 12.93
C ASP A 391 11.64 -5.75 12.60
N LEU A 392 11.22 -6.67 11.71
CA LEU A 392 12.09 -7.77 11.27
C LEU A 392 13.04 -7.35 10.14
N LEU A 393 12.67 -6.29 9.43
CA LEU A 393 13.36 -5.81 8.25
C LEU A 393 14.08 -4.50 8.56
N CYS A 394 15.15 -4.24 7.82
CA CYS A 394 15.78 -2.92 7.77
C CYS A 394 14.78 -1.94 7.14
N PRO A 395 14.55 -0.76 7.76
CA PRO A 395 13.75 0.29 7.16
C PRO A 395 14.22 0.63 5.75
N PHE A 396 13.30 1.02 4.88
CA PHE A 396 13.64 1.44 3.52
C PHE A 396 13.01 2.78 3.16
N HIS A 397 13.70 3.52 2.31
CA HIS A 397 13.20 4.74 1.68
C HIS A 397 13.12 4.51 0.18
N TYR A 398 11.90 4.31 -0.31
CA TYR A 398 11.60 4.09 -1.71
C TYR A 398 11.33 5.43 -2.41
N PHE A 399 12.04 5.69 -3.49
CA PHE A 399 11.88 6.85 -4.36
C PHE A 399 11.53 6.38 -5.78
N GLY A 400 10.29 6.61 -6.19
CA GLY A 400 9.85 6.46 -7.57
C GLY A 400 10.18 7.72 -8.36
N ILE A 401 11.18 7.61 -9.21
CA ILE A 401 11.80 8.71 -9.95
C ILE A 401 11.46 8.55 -11.42
N SER A 402 11.07 9.62 -12.07
CA SER A 402 10.75 9.60 -13.49
C SER A 402 12.02 9.32 -14.28
N ASP A 403 11.98 8.30 -15.14
CA ASP A 403 13.10 8.01 -16.03
C ASP A 403 13.22 9.13 -17.09
N LEU A 404 14.46 9.34 -17.55
CA LEU A 404 14.85 10.45 -18.41
C LEU A 404 14.13 10.40 -19.77
N GLU A 405 13.79 11.54 -20.32
CA GLU A 405 13.35 11.65 -21.73
C GLU A 405 14.56 11.79 -22.65
N ILE A 406 14.64 10.94 -23.66
CA ILE A 406 15.77 10.89 -24.59
C ILE A 406 15.23 11.16 -25.99
N ASP A 407 15.76 12.18 -26.67
CA ASP A 407 15.28 12.63 -27.99
C ASP A 407 13.78 12.99 -28.03
N GLY A 408 13.24 13.54 -26.93
CA GLY A 408 11.81 13.86 -26.79
C GLY A 408 10.90 12.63 -26.67
N LYS A 409 11.47 11.44 -26.44
CA LYS A 409 10.72 10.22 -26.13
C LYS A 409 11.03 9.78 -24.71
N THR A 410 9.99 9.61 -23.92
CA THR A 410 10.09 8.96 -22.62
C THR A 410 10.47 7.49 -22.78
N VAL A 411 11.33 6.97 -21.89
CA VAL A 411 11.60 5.52 -21.84
C VAL A 411 10.30 4.76 -21.59
N ASP A 412 9.94 3.85 -22.48
CA ASP A 412 8.79 2.95 -22.41
C ASP A 412 9.15 1.48 -22.77
N ASP A 413 8.14 0.61 -22.85
CA ASP A 413 8.28 -0.82 -23.15
C ASP A 413 8.96 -1.12 -24.51
N SER A 414 8.95 -0.15 -25.43
CA SER A 414 9.47 -0.24 -26.80
C SER A 414 10.82 0.44 -27.03
N THR A 415 11.37 1.09 -25.99
CA THR A 415 12.62 1.86 -26.06
C THR A 415 13.77 1.06 -26.67
N GLU A 416 14.48 1.69 -27.60
CA GLU A 416 15.64 1.08 -28.25
C GLU A 416 16.82 0.96 -27.28
N PHE A 417 17.61 -0.10 -27.46
CA PHE A 417 18.76 -0.41 -26.62
C PHE A 417 19.74 0.78 -26.48
N ASN A 418 20.00 1.51 -27.57
CA ASN A 418 20.97 2.60 -27.58
C ASN A 418 20.55 3.76 -26.68
N GLN A 419 19.24 4.00 -26.53
CA GLN A 419 18.71 5.04 -25.64
C GLN A 419 18.85 4.62 -24.18
N LEU A 420 18.65 3.33 -23.88
CA LEU A 420 18.79 2.77 -22.53
C LEU A 420 20.22 2.87 -21.96
N VAL A 421 21.24 3.04 -22.81
CA VAL A 421 22.66 3.10 -22.40
C VAL A 421 23.33 4.43 -22.79
N SER A 422 22.53 5.46 -23.08
CA SER A 422 23.03 6.79 -23.43
C SER A 422 23.83 7.43 -22.29
N ASP A 423 24.80 8.28 -22.64
CA ASP A 423 25.62 8.98 -21.64
C ASP A 423 24.79 9.88 -20.72
N ASP A 424 23.70 10.46 -21.23
CA ASP A 424 22.78 11.30 -20.46
C ASP A 424 22.01 10.48 -19.43
N ARG A 425 21.45 9.32 -19.80
CA ARG A 425 20.77 8.43 -18.86
C ARG A 425 21.74 7.93 -17.79
N VAL A 426 22.98 7.56 -18.16
CA VAL A 426 24.00 7.13 -17.19
C VAL A 426 24.33 8.23 -16.18
N ASN A 427 24.50 9.47 -16.64
CA ASN A 427 24.73 10.62 -15.76
C ASN A 427 23.54 10.84 -14.83
N TYR A 428 22.32 10.74 -15.36
CA TYR A 428 21.09 10.86 -14.58
C TYR A 428 20.97 9.79 -13.49
N LEU A 429 21.27 8.51 -13.80
CA LEU A 429 21.27 7.43 -12.80
C LEU A 429 22.27 7.71 -11.67
N LEU A 430 23.47 8.19 -12.00
CA LEU A 430 24.50 8.53 -11.02
C LEU A 430 24.13 9.75 -10.18
N GLU A 431 23.59 10.80 -10.81
CA GLU A 431 23.11 12.01 -10.14
C GLU A 431 22.03 11.66 -9.11
N LYS A 432 21.01 10.89 -9.50
CA LYS A 432 19.94 10.48 -8.58
C LYS A 432 20.44 9.52 -7.51
N SER A 433 21.32 8.57 -7.86
CA SER A 433 21.99 7.68 -6.89
C SER A 433 22.76 8.46 -5.82
N ALA A 434 23.48 9.52 -6.21
CA ALA A 434 24.18 10.39 -5.29
C ALA A 434 23.24 11.30 -4.49
N TYR A 435 22.19 11.82 -5.12
CA TYR A 435 21.24 12.73 -4.50
C TYR A 435 20.48 12.06 -3.33
N TYR A 436 19.84 10.91 -3.57
CA TYR A 436 19.09 10.22 -2.50
C TYR A 436 20.02 9.43 -1.56
N GLY A 437 21.25 9.16 -2.00
CA GLY A 437 22.32 8.64 -1.16
C GLY A 437 22.10 7.21 -0.69
N TYR A 438 22.69 6.90 0.46
CA TYR A 438 22.74 5.55 1.04
C TYR A 438 23.02 5.63 2.55
N SER A 439 22.69 4.57 3.29
CA SER A 439 23.05 4.43 4.71
C SER A 439 24.49 3.90 4.87
N GLY A 440 25.22 4.39 5.86
CA GLY A 440 26.58 3.94 6.19
C GLY A 440 27.71 4.77 5.54
N GLU A 441 28.87 4.16 5.35
CA GLU A 441 30.10 4.88 4.96
C GLU A 441 30.45 4.80 3.48
N ARG A 442 29.97 3.77 2.78
CA ARG A 442 30.29 3.52 1.37
C ARG A 442 29.10 2.91 0.65
N ILE A 443 28.97 3.19 -0.64
CA ILE A 443 27.95 2.58 -1.51
C ILE A 443 28.21 1.07 -1.62
N LYS A 444 27.15 0.30 -1.39
CA LYS A 444 27.08 -1.15 -1.60
C LYS A 444 25.74 -1.44 -2.30
N ALA A 445 25.74 -1.31 -3.63
CA ALA A 445 24.53 -1.23 -4.42
C ALA A 445 24.29 -2.45 -5.33
N LEU A 446 23.02 -2.80 -5.49
CA LEU A 446 22.55 -3.72 -6.54
C LEU A 446 21.77 -2.93 -7.59
N VAL A 447 22.05 -3.18 -8.87
CA VAL A 447 21.35 -2.56 -10.00
C VAL A 447 20.67 -3.63 -10.84
N PHE A 448 19.34 -3.59 -10.88
CA PHE A 448 18.52 -4.54 -11.63
C PHE A 448 18.18 -3.99 -13.01
N CYS A 449 18.73 -4.61 -14.05
CA CYS A 449 18.51 -4.22 -15.45
C CYS A 449 17.51 -5.14 -16.15
N SER A 450 17.04 -4.70 -17.32
CA SER A 450 16.10 -5.47 -18.14
C SER A 450 16.80 -6.57 -18.96
N ARG A 451 18.04 -6.34 -19.42
CA ARG A 451 18.76 -7.22 -20.36
C ARG A 451 20.25 -7.32 -20.05
N LYS A 452 20.86 -8.50 -20.30
CA LYS A 452 22.31 -8.73 -20.03
C LYS A 452 23.20 -7.72 -20.76
N LYS A 453 22.84 -7.36 -22.00
CA LYS A 453 23.58 -6.37 -22.80
C LYS A 453 23.53 -4.97 -22.17
N GLU A 454 22.40 -4.59 -21.58
CA GLU A 454 22.20 -3.28 -20.94
C GLU A 454 23.07 -3.18 -19.69
N ALA A 455 23.03 -4.20 -18.84
CA ALA A 455 23.87 -4.30 -17.65
C ALA A 455 25.36 -4.15 -17.97
N ASN A 456 25.84 -4.76 -19.07
CA ASN A 456 27.24 -4.68 -19.49
C ASN A 456 27.65 -3.27 -19.92
N GLU A 457 26.85 -2.60 -20.74
CA GLU A 457 27.18 -1.25 -21.19
C GLU A 457 27.05 -0.21 -20.07
N LEU A 458 26.02 -0.32 -19.21
CA LEU A 458 25.88 0.54 -18.03
C LEU A 458 27.07 0.37 -17.07
N SER A 459 27.49 -0.87 -16.79
CA SER A 459 28.64 -1.12 -15.93
C SER A 459 29.94 -0.52 -16.51
N LYS A 460 30.17 -0.65 -17.82
CA LYS A 460 31.32 0.02 -18.46
C LYS A 460 31.24 1.54 -18.32
N ALA A 461 30.05 2.11 -18.50
CA ALA A 461 29.82 3.54 -18.44
C ALA A 461 30.00 4.10 -17.01
N PHE A 462 29.62 3.35 -15.98
CA PHE A 462 29.84 3.67 -14.56
C PHE A 462 31.34 3.63 -14.23
N ASN A 463 32.05 2.57 -14.62
CA ASN A 463 33.49 2.46 -14.42
C ASN A 463 34.26 3.62 -15.08
N LYS A 464 33.87 4.01 -16.30
CA LYS A 464 34.47 5.16 -17.02
C LYS A 464 34.32 6.48 -16.25
N ARG A 465 33.27 6.61 -15.44
CA ARG A 465 32.97 7.79 -14.60
C ARG A 465 33.52 7.67 -13.18
N GLY A 466 34.33 6.66 -12.89
CA GLY A 466 34.97 6.49 -11.59
C GLY A 466 34.13 5.78 -10.54
N HIS A 467 33.03 5.12 -10.94
CA HIS A 467 32.18 4.30 -10.06
C HIS A 467 32.47 2.82 -10.32
N PRO A 468 33.28 2.14 -9.49
CA PRO A 468 33.69 0.76 -9.74
C PRO A 468 32.49 -0.18 -9.72
N SER A 469 32.26 -0.87 -10.84
CA SER A 469 31.12 -1.77 -10.99
C SER A 469 31.46 -3.05 -11.76
N ILE A 470 30.66 -4.08 -11.55
CA ILE A 470 30.76 -5.34 -12.31
C ILE A 470 29.36 -5.83 -12.67
N VAL A 471 29.25 -6.61 -13.75
CA VAL A 471 28.03 -7.34 -14.07
C VAL A 471 28.16 -8.77 -13.56
N LEU A 472 27.10 -9.27 -12.94
CA LEU A 472 26.93 -10.69 -12.69
C LEU A 472 25.66 -11.17 -13.40
N THR A 473 25.82 -12.21 -14.23
CA THR A 473 24.75 -12.99 -14.87
C THR A 473 24.76 -14.47 -14.48
N GLY A 474 23.67 -15.19 -14.80
CA GLY A 474 23.54 -16.62 -14.51
C GLY A 474 24.70 -17.49 -15.04
N ASP A 475 25.45 -16.98 -16.02
CA ASP A 475 26.54 -17.65 -16.70
C ASP A 475 27.88 -17.53 -15.93
N ASP A 476 27.97 -16.62 -14.96
CA ASP A 476 29.20 -16.39 -14.19
C ASP A 476 29.48 -17.48 -13.15
N SER A 477 30.75 -17.85 -13.00
CA SER A 477 31.19 -18.90 -12.07
C SER A 477 30.99 -18.48 -10.60
N GLN A 478 30.84 -19.48 -9.71
CA GLN A 478 30.71 -19.24 -8.27
C GLN A 478 31.88 -18.42 -7.70
N GLN A 479 33.11 -18.71 -8.14
CA GLN A 479 34.30 -17.98 -7.72
C GLN A 479 34.26 -16.50 -8.12
N THR A 480 33.77 -16.18 -9.31
CA THR A 480 33.62 -14.80 -9.79
C THR A 480 32.58 -14.04 -8.96
N ARG A 481 31.48 -14.71 -8.59
CA ARG A 481 30.45 -14.13 -7.72
C ARG A 481 31.00 -13.85 -6.33
N GLU A 482 31.71 -14.82 -5.73
CA GLU A 482 32.31 -14.66 -4.40
C GLU A 482 33.34 -13.53 -4.37
N ASP A 483 34.19 -13.40 -5.39
CA ASP A 483 35.12 -12.27 -5.53
C ASP A 483 34.38 -10.93 -5.60
N ALA A 484 33.36 -10.83 -6.44
CA ALA A 484 32.57 -9.61 -6.59
C ALA A 484 31.87 -9.22 -5.28
N ILE A 485 31.25 -10.19 -4.59
CA ILE A 485 30.61 -9.96 -3.29
C ILE A 485 31.65 -9.51 -2.26
N TYR A 486 32.80 -10.20 -2.18
CA TYR A 486 33.88 -9.83 -1.27
C TYR A 486 34.37 -8.40 -1.52
N ARG A 487 34.58 -8.02 -2.78
CA ARG A 487 35.00 -6.66 -3.16
C ARG A 487 33.91 -5.61 -2.92
N LEU A 488 32.64 -5.99 -2.96
CA LEU A 488 31.51 -5.13 -2.61
C LEU A 488 31.39 -4.94 -1.10
N THR A 489 31.57 -5.99 -0.29
CA THR A 489 31.29 -5.93 1.15
C THR A 489 32.51 -5.55 1.99
N ASN A 490 33.72 -5.93 1.57
CA ASN A 490 34.95 -5.74 2.33
C ASN A 490 35.60 -4.38 2.06
N ASP A 491 35.65 -3.55 3.10
CA ASP A 491 36.21 -2.21 3.05
C ASP A 491 37.75 -2.17 3.02
N GLU A 492 38.45 -3.31 3.06
CA GLU A 492 39.91 -3.41 2.90
C GLU A 492 40.34 -3.99 1.54
N ALA A 493 39.39 -4.36 0.67
CA ALA A 493 39.71 -4.94 -0.64
C ALA A 493 40.49 -3.94 -1.52
N LYS A 494 41.47 -4.44 -2.30
CA LYS A 494 42.31 -3.58 -3.18
C LYS A 494 41.54 -2.96 -4.36
N ASN A 495 40.46 -3.59 -4.82
CA ASN A 495 39.62 -3.13 -5.93
C ASN A 495 38.14 -3.13 -5.51
N LYS A 496 37.80 -2.29 -4.52
CA LYS A 496 36.45 -2.22 -3.95
C LYS A 496 35.43 -1.90 -5.03
N LEU A 497 34.29 -2.57 -4.98
CA LEU A 497 33.16 -2.31 -5.88
C LEU A 497 32.11 -1.47 -5.15
N GLU A 498 31.46 -0.57 -5.87
CA GLU A 498 30.29 0.17 -5.38
C GLU A 498 28.98 -0.46 -5.89
N TYR A 499 28.97 -0.91 -7.15
CA TYR A 499 27.76 -1.41 -7.82
C TYR A 499 27.96 -2.82 -8.39
N ILE A 500 26.95 -3.68 -8.21
CA ILE A 500 26.79 -4.92 -8.96
C ILE A 500 25.54 -4.82 -9.83
N PHE A 501 25.74 -4.86 -11.14
CA PHE A 501 24.67 -4.93 -12.13
C PHE A 501 24.24 -6.39 -12.34
N THR A 502 22.94 -6.62 -12.46
CA THR A 502 22.40 -7.98 -12.59
C THR A 502 21.16 -8.04 -13.47
N VAL A 503 21.00 -9.22 -14.08
CA VAL A 503 19.73 -9.67 -14.67
C VAL A 503 19.39 -11.02 -14.04
N ASP A 504 18.33 -11.01 -13.24
CA ASP A 504 17.70 -12.17 -12.61
C ASP A 504 18.52 -13.04 -11.64
N ILE A 505 19.87 -12.96 -11.55
CA ILE A 505 20.60 -13.79 -10.57
C ILE A 505 20.18 -13.48 -9.14
N PHE A 506 20.20 -12.19 -8.78
CA PHE A 506 19.92 -11.77 -7.41
C PHE A 506 18.42 -11.79 -7.09
N ASN A 507 17.59 -12.29 -8.00
CA ASN A 507 16.22 -12.64 -7.64
C ASN A 507 16.22 -13.78 -6.62
N GLU A 508 17.24 -14.67 -6.61
CA GLU A 508 17.31 -15.83 -5.70
C GLU A 508 18.76 -16.23 -5.31
N GLY A 509 18.96 -16.57 -4.03
CA GLY A 509 20.13 -17.34 -3.60
C GLY A 509 21.48 -16.63 -3.51
N VAL A 510 21.50 -15.31 -3.29
CA VAL A 510 22.68 -14.57 -2.81
C VAL A 510 22.28 -13.70 -1.62
N ASP A 511 23.05 -13.79 -0.54
CA ASP A 511 22.81 -13.07 0.71
C ASP A 511 23.92 -12.05 0.94
N ILE A 512 23.57 -10.77 0.84
CA ILE A 512 24.46 -9.62 1.09
C ILE A 512 23.70 -8.66 2.02
N PRO A 513 23.70 -8.88 3.34
CA PRO A 513 23.01 -7.99 4.28
C PRO A 513 23.47 -6.52 4.22
N GLU A 514 24.71 -6.30 3.78
CA GLU A 514 25.37 -4.99 3.69
C GLU A 514 24.81 -4.07 2.59
N ILE A 515 23.95 -4.56 1.68
CA ILE A 515 23.39 -3.74 0.59
C ILE A 515 22.64 -2.55 1.18
N ASN A 516 23.03 -1.34 0.82
CA ASN A 516 22.46 -0.09 1.33
C ASN A 516 21.81 0.77 0.25
N GLN A 517 21.88 0.35 -1.02
CA GLN A 517 21.19 0.98 -2.13
C GLN A 517 20.72 -0.08 -3.15
N VAL A 518 19.51 0.07 -3.68
CA VAL A 518 18.98 -0.76 -4.77
C VAL A 518 18.47 0.14 -5.87
N LEU A 519 18.91 -0.08 -7.10
CA LEU A 519 18.45 0.64 -8.29
C LEU A 519 17.63 -0.33 -9.15
N LEU A 520 16.38 0.03 -9.42
CA LEU A 520 15.50 -0.67 -10.35
C LEU A 520 15.48 0.15 -11.66
N VAL A 521 16.15 -0.37 -12.69
CA VAL A 521 16.34 0.29 -13.99
C VAL A 521 15.62 -0.51 -15.08
N ARG A 522 14.45 -1.05 -14.74
CA ARG A 522 13.67 -1.95 -15.60
C ARG A 522 12.17 -1.85 -15.30
N PRO A 523 11.29 -2.15 -16.26
CA PRO A 523 9.86 -2.21 -16.00
C PRO A 523 9.51 -3.29 -14.98
N THR A 524 8.58 -2.97 -14.07
CA THR A 524 8.02 -3.92 -13.11
C THR A 524 7.01 -4.85 -13.80
N GLN A 525 7.45 -6.08 -14.10
CA GLN A 525 6.60 -7.08 -14.77
C GLN A 525 5.80 -7.95 -13.79
N SER A 526 6.24 -8.04 -12.54
CA SER A 526 5.63 -8.90 -11.52
C SER A 526 5.80 -8.28 -10.13
N PRO A 527 4.73 -8.14 -9.33
CA PRO A 527 4.81 -7.72 -7.93
C PRO A 527 5.72 -8.63 -7.09
N ILE A 528 5.75 -9.93 -7.41
CA ILE A 528 6.56 -10.92 -6.69
C ILE A 528 8.05 -10.63 -6.91
N ILE A 529 8.47 -10.49 -8.16
CA ILE A 529 9.88 -10.22 -8.48
C ILE A 529 10.30 -8.88 -7.90
N PHE A 530 9.42 -7.87 -7.96
CA PHE A 530 9.66 -6.56 -7.35
C PHE A 530 9.96 -6.67 -5.85
N ILE A 531 9.13 -7.38 -5.09
CA ILE A 531 9.34 -7.57 -3.65
C ILE A 531 10.59 -8.40 -3.34
N GLN A 532 10.90 -9.42 -4.15
CA GLN A 532 12.12 -10.20 -3.99
C GLN A 532 13.38 -9.35 -4.20
N GLN A 533 13.38 -8.46 -5.20
CA GLN A 533 14.48 -7.55 -5.49
C GLN A 533 14.64 -6.51 -4.39
N LEU A 534 13.53 -5.89 -3.97
CA LEU A 534 13.49 -4.95 -2.85
C LEU A 534 14.00 -5.60 -1.57
N GLY A 535 13.57 -6.83 -1.28
CA GLY A 535 13.98 -7.63 -0.12
C GLY A 535 15.47 -7.98 -0.04
N ARG A 536 16.26 -7.79 -1.11
CA ARG A 536 17.72 -7.89 -1.05
C ARG A 536 18.34 -6.77 -0.24
N GLY A 537 17.71 -5.59 -0.27
CA GLY A 537 18.08 -4.44 0.54
C GLY A 537 17.53 -4.47 1.98
N LEU A 538 16.48 -5.24 2.27
CA LEU A 538 15.76 -5.16 3.54
C LEU A 538 16.39 -5.93 4.71
N ARG A 539 17.54 -6.57 4.53
CA ARG A 539 18.18 -7.30 5.63
C ARG A 539 18.87 -6.33 6.59
N LYS A 540 18.70 -6.54 7.90
CA LYS A 540 19.40 -5.78 8.94
C LYS A 540 20.90 -6.08 8.90
N PHE A 541 21.72 -5.05 9.07
CA PHE A 541 23.18 -5.18 9.16
C PHE A 541 23.77 -4.12 10.09
N LYS A 542 24.97 -4.36 10.63
CA LYS A 542 25.62 -3.42 11.55
C LYS A 542 25.94 -2.10 10.83
N ASN A 543 25.60 -0.96 11.46
CA ASN A 543 25.78 0.39 10.91
C ASN A 543 25.00 0.65 9.60
N LYS A 544 23.89 -0.04 9.41
CA LYS A 544 22.94 0.18 8.32
C LYS A 544 21.58 0.49 8.95
N ASP A 545 21.24 1.77 8.99
CA ASP A 545 20.02 2.25 9.63
C ASP A 545 18.80 2.10 8.70
N TYR A 546 19.02 2.19 7.39
CA TYR A 546 18.01 2.04 6.36
C TYR A 546 18.64 1.61 5.02
N VAL A 547 17.81 1.28 4.03
CA VAL A 547 18.21 1.09 2.63
C VAL A 547 17.48 2.07 1.71
N VAL A 548 18.19 2.62 0.73
CA VAL A 548 17.58 3.48 -0.30
C VAL A 548 17.20 2.64 -1.51
N ILE A 549 15.95 2.71 -1.94
CA ILE A 549 15.44 2.04 -3.14
C ILE A 549 15.10 3.12 -4.18
N LEU A 550 15.77 3.09 -5.32
CA LEU A 550 15.56 4.02 -6.42
C LEU A 550 14.92 3.27 -7.58
N ASP A 551 13.68 3.63 -7.90
CA ASP A 551 12.94 3.02 -9.00
C ASP A 551 12.79 4.04 -10.13
N PHE A 552 13.44 3.76 -11.27
CA PHE A 552 13.41 4.63 -12.44
C PHE A 552 12.21 4.26 -13.32
N ILE A 553 11.13 5.04 -13.16
CA ILE A 553 9.81 4.78 -13.70
C ILE A 553 9.68 5.44 -15.08
N GLY A 554 9.82 4.63 -16.12
CA GLY A 554 9.44 4.98 -17.49
C GLY A 554 7.92 5.01 -17.70
N ASN A 555 7.49 5.30 -18.93
CA ASN A 555 6.09 5.24 -19.36
C ASN A 555 5.67 3.80 -19.70
N TYR A 556 5.79 2.90 -18.73
CA TYR A 556 5.46 1.49 -18.89
C TYR A 556 3.98 1.22 -18.61
N LYS A 557 3.39 0.27 -19.35
CA LYS A 557 1.98 -0.12 -19.15
C LYS A 557 1.71 -0.74 -17.78
N ASN A 558 2.72 -1.39 -17.20
CA ASN A 558 2.60 -2.17 -15.97
C ASN A 558 2.97 -1.40 -14.69
N ASN A 559 3.10 -0.06 -14.75
CA ASN A 559 3.45 0.75 -13.57
C ASN A 559 2.47 0.59 -12.39
N PHE A 560 1.20 0.22 -12.64
CA PHE A 560 0.21 -0.10 -11.61
C PHE A 560 0.61 -1.28 -10.70
N MET A 561 1.59 -2.11 -11.11
CA MET A 561 2.11 -3.20 -10.28
C MET A 561 2.93 -2.71 -9.08
N ILE A 562 3.52 -1.52 -9.15
CA ILE A 562 4.33 -0.92 -8.08
C ILE A 562 3.48 -0.70 -6.81
N PRO A 563 2.36 0.05 -6.84
CA PRO A 563 1.50 0.21 -5.65
C PRO A 563 0.88 -1.10 -5.18
N ILE A 564 0.55 -2.04 -6.08
CA ILE A 564 0.07 -3.39 -5.69
C ILE A 564 1.13 -4.14 -4.87
N ALA A 565 2.39 -4.10 -5.33
CA ALA A 565 3.48 -4.76 -4.64
C ALA A 565 3.76 -4.16 -3.26
N LEU A 566 3.81 -2.82 -3.17
CA LEU A 566 4.13 -2.09 -1.94
C LEU A 566 2.99 -2.12 -0.90
N SER A 567 1.74 -2.06 -1.36
CA SER A 567 0.57 -2.16 -0.47
C SER A 567 0.32 -3.58 0.03
N GLY A 568 0.65 -4.59 -0.79
CA GLY A 568 0.24 -5.97 -0.57
C GLY A 568 -1.24 -6.23 -0.90
N ASP A 569 -1.99 -5.23 -1.36
CA ASP A 569 -3.37 -5.35 -1.78
C ASP A 569 -3.45 -6.00 -3.17
N ARG A 570 -3.96 -7.23 -3.21
CA ARG A 570 -4.17 -8.01 -4.44
C ARG A 570 -5.63 -8.00 -4.90
N SER A 571 -6.49 -7.12 -4.38
CA SER A 571 -7.89 -7.01 -4.82
C SER A 571 -8.04 -6.62 -6.29
N TYR A 572 -7.02 -5.95 -6.86
CA TYR A 572 -7.06 -5.29 -8.17
C TYR A 572 -8.18 -4.24 -8.29
N ASP A 573 -8.66 -3.75 -7.15
CA ASP A 573 -9.57 -2.62 -7.12
C ASP A 573 -8.79 -1.33 -7.46
N LYS A 574 -9.18 -0.68 -8.55
CA LYS A 574 -8.50 0.54 -9.03
C LYS A 574 -8.54 1.66 -8.01
N ASP A 575 -9.60 1.74 -7.21
CA ASP A 575 -9.75 2.76 -6.19
C ASP A 575 -8.77 2.55 -5.04
N ASN A 576 -8.68 1.32 -4.53
CA ASN A 576 -7.74 0.99 -3.46
C ASN A 576 -6.29 1.25 -3.90
N ILE A 577 -5.94 0.87 -5.13
CA ILE A 577 -4.60 1.13 -5.69
C ILE A 577 -4.33 2.65 -5.78
N ARG A 578 -5.32 3.46 -6.20
CA ARG A 578 -5.17 4.92 -6.26
C ARG A 578 -5.06 5.53 -4.87
N ARG A 579 -5.89 5.11 -3.93
CA ARG A 579 -5.85 5.59 -2.53
C ARG A 579 -4.48 5.35 -1.91
N TYR A 580 -3.89 4.17 -2.13
CA TYR A 580 -2.54 3.89 -1.63
C TYR A 580 -1.48 4.88 -2.16
N LEU A 581 -1.57 5.28 -3.43
CA LEU A 581 -0.69 6.31 -4.01
C LEU A 581 -0.96 7.72 -3.46
N MET A 582 -2.18 7.99 -2.99
CA MET A 582 -2.57 9.27 -2.38
C MET A 582 -2.11 9.34 -0.93
N GLU A 583 -2.38 8.29 -0.17
CA GLU A 583 -2.08 8.19 1.26
C GLU A 583 -0.59 7.99 1.54
N GLY A 584 0.18 7.45 0.58
CA GLY A 584 1.64 7.44 0.58
C GLY A 584 2.24 6.87 1.87
N ASN A 585 2.92 7.73 2.64
CA ASN A 585 3.61 7.36 3.89
C ASN A 585 2.68 7.10 5.09
N LYS A 586 1.40 7.43 4.99
CA LYS A 586 0.43 7.20 6.08
C LYS A 586 0.10 5.72 6.27
N VAL A 587 0.24 4.91 5.21
CA VAL A 587 -0.15 3.48 5.22
C VAL A 587 1.02 2.53 5.54
N ILE A 588 2.27 3.00 5.37
CA ILE A 588 3.44 2.15 5.60
C ILE A 588 3.76 2.13 7.09
N PRO A 589 3.92 0.95 7.71
CA PRO A 589 4.30 0.83 9.10
C PRO A 589 5.78 1.17 9.36
N GLY A 590 6.11 1.47 10.62
CA GLY A 590 7.49 1.65 11.08
C GLY A 590 8.21 2.88 10.51
N ALA A 591 9.52 2.77 10.32
CA ALA A 591 10.38 3.89 9.89
C ALA A 591 10.52 4.03 8.36
N SER A 592 9.96 3.11 7.59
CA SER A 592 10.05 3.14 6.12
C SER A 592 9.21 4.26 5.50
N SER A 593 9.60 4.69 4.30
CA SER A 593 8.89 5.71 3.53
C SER A 593 8.82 5.39 2.03
N ILE A 594 7.76 5.81 1.37
CA ILE A 594 7.57 5.84 -0.09
C ILE A 594 7.40 7.29 -0.51
N SER A 595 8.06 7.68 -1.59
CA SER A 595 7.90 8.97 -2.24
C SER A 595 7.98 8.80 -3.74
N PHE A 596 7.17 9.55 -4.48
CA PHE A 596 7.15 9.58 -5.93
C PHE A 596 7.31 11.02 -6.38
N ASP A 597 8.09 11.28 -7.42
CA ASP A 597 8.01 12.57 -8.08
C ASP A 597 6.66 12.73 -8.81
N GLU A 598 6.29 13.99 -9.10
CA GLU A 598 5.00 14.33 -9.69
C GLU A 598 4.75 13.60 -11.02
N VAL A 599 5.79 13.49 -11.86
CA VAL A 599 5.73 12.85 -13.18
C VAL A 599 5.50 11.34 -13.05
N SER A 600 6.20 10.67 -12.14
CA SER A 600 6.05 9.24 -11.88
C SER A 600 4.68 8.94 -11.29
N LYS A 601 4.21 9.77 -10.35
CA LYS A 601 2.87 9.66 -9.79
C LYS A 601 1.82 9.71 -10.91
N LYS A 602 1.92 10.68 -11.83
CA LYS A 602 1.06 10.77 -13.04
C LYS A 602 1.16 9.53 -13.93
N ARG A 603 2.36 9.03 -14.22
CA ARG A 603 2.58 7.82 -15.04
C ARG A 603 1.91 6.60 -14.41
N ILE A 604 2.01 6.43 -13.09
CA ILE A 604 1.35 5.33 -12.39
C ILE A 604 -0.18 5.50 -12.46
N TYR A 605 -0.73 6.68 -12.18
CA TYR A 605 -2.18 6.94 -12.32
C TYR A 605 -2.71 6.61 -13.70
N ASN A 606 -2.01 7.07 -14.75
CA ASN A 606 -2.37 6.79 -16.13
C ASN A 606 -2.36 5.29 -16.43
N SER A 607 -1.38 4.54 -15.91
CA SER A 607 -1.33 3.10 -16.08
C SER A 607 -2.51 2.38 -15.38
N ILE A 608 -2.97 2.86 -14.21
CA ILE A 608 -4.14 2.32 -13.50
C ILE A 608 -5.41 2.59 -14.29
N ASN A 609 -5.57 3.83 -14.80
CA ASN A 609 -6.74 4.23 -15.56
C ASN A 609 -6.87 3.42 -16.86
N ASN A 610 -5.77 3.32 -17.61
CA ASN A 610 -5.74 2.69 -18.93
C ASN A 610 -5.75 1.15 -18.90
N THR A 611 -5.40 0.53 -17.77
CA THR A 611 -5.38 -0.94 -17.66
C THR A 611 -6.77 -1.49 -17.35
N SER A 612 -7.24 -2.47 -18.14
CA SER A 612 -8.42 -3.25 -17.77
C SER A 612 -8.03 -4.48 -16.94
N PHE A 613 -8.60 -4.55 -15.73
CA PHE A 613 -8.53 -5.73 -14.85
C PHE A 613 -9.67 -6.72 -15.10
N SER A 614 -10.56 -6.43 -16.06
CA SER A 614 -11.70 -7.29 -16.40
C SER A 614 -11.33 -8.38 -17.40
N ARG A 615 -10.08 -8.84 -17.42
CA ARG A 615 -9.61 -9.85 -18.39
C ARG A 615 -9.90 -11.24 -17.86
N ILE A 616 -10.59 -12.07 -18.64
CA ILE A 616 -10.90 -13.47 -18.28
C ILE A 616 -9.63 -14.26 -17.90
N ALA A 617 -8.52 -14.00 -18.61
CA ALA A 617 -7.24 -14.64 -18.30
C ALA A 617 -6.76 -14.34 -16.86
N LEU A 618 -6.91 -13.09 -16.40
CA LEU A 618 -6.56 -12.70 -15.02
C LEU A 618 -7.48 -13.41 -14.02
N PHE A 619 -8.78 -13.49 -14.28
CA PHE A 619 -9.71 -14.18 -13.38
C PHE A 619 -9.40 -15.68 -13.27
N LYS A 620 -9.06 -16.33 -14.38
CA LYS A 620 -8.64 -17.74 -14.39
C LYS A 620 -7.33 -17.94 -13.65
N GLU A 621 -6.35 -17.07 -13.86
CA GLU A 621 -5.08 -17.10 -13.12
C GLU A 621 -5.34 -17.03 -11.60
N LYS A 622 -6.15 -16.07 -11.17
CA LYS A 622 -6.47 -15.85 -9.75
C LYS A 622 -7.32 -16.97 -9.15
N TYR A 623 -8.27 -17.48 -9.91
CA TYR A 623 -9.03 -18.68 -9.56
C TYR A 623 -8.13 -19.88 -9.36
N ASN A 624 -7.20 -20.15 -10.28
CA ASN A 624 -6.29 -21.28 -10.16
C ASN A 624 -5.37 -21.11 -8.94
N ASN A 625 -4.77 -19.93 -8.73
CA ASN A 625 -3.93 -19.67 -7.56
C ASN A 625 -4.68 -19.93 -6.24
N LEU A 626 -5.93 -19.47 -6.13
CA LEU A 626 -6.73 -19.68 -4.93
C LEU A 626 -7.21 -21.14 -4.80
N LYS A 627 -7.60 -21.78 -5.91
CA LYS A 627 -7.94 -23.21 -5.94
C LYS A 627 -6.77 -24.06 -5.46
N PHE A 628 -5.57 -23.75 -5.92
CA PHE A 628 -4.33 -24.38 -5.48
C PHE A 628 -4.10 -24.13 -3.99
N LYS A 629 -4.22 -22.89 -3.52
CA LYS A 629 -4.06 -22.58 -2.08
C LYS A 629 -5.05 -23.34 -1.18
N LEU A 630 -6.30 -23.52 -1.62
CA LEU A 630 -7.36 -24.14 -0.82
C LEU A 630 -7.53 -25.65 -1.00
N GLY A 631 -6.99 -26.23 -2.07
CA GLY A 631 -7.22 -27.63 -2.44
C GLY A 631 -8.64 -27.97 -2.88
N ARG A 632 -9.49 -26.95 -3.11
CA ARG A 632 -10.88 -27.08 -3.54
C ARG A 632 -11.29 -25.92 -4.42
N ILE A 633 -12.41 -26.06 -5.13
CA ILE A 633 -13.02 -24.95 -5.88
C ILE A 633 -13.31 -23.78 -4.92
N PRO A 634 -12.71 -22.60 -5.14
CA PRO A 634 -13.00 -21.41 -4.34
C PRO A 634 -14.39 -20.88 -4.69
N MET A 635 -15.05 -20.32 -3.69
CA MET A 635 -16.29 -19.54 -3.78
C MET A 635 -15.97 -18.04 -3.66
N LEU A 636 -16.94 -17.15 -3.86
CA LEU A 636 -16.71 -15.69 -3.81
C LEU A 636 -16.19 -15.23 -2.45
N LEU A 637 -16.71 -15.80 -1.36
CA LEU A 637 -16.26 -15.46 -0.01
C LEU A 637 -14.78 -15.78 0.19
N ASP A 638 -14.32 -16.91 -0.36
CA ASP A 638 -12.91 -17.32 -0.27
C ASP A 638 -11.99 -16.29 -0.92
N PHE A 639 -12.37 -15.72 -2.07
CA PHE A 639 -11.60 -14.67 -2.74
C PHE A 639 -11.47 -13.42 -1.87
N TYR A 640 -12.57 -13.01 -1.23
CA TYR A 640 -12.62 -11.82 -0.41
C TYR A 640 -11.79 -11.99 0.87
N GLU A 641 -11.99 -13.09 1.60
CA GLU A 641 -11.27 -13.38 2.86
C GLU A 641 -9.77 -13.58 2.66
N ASN A 642 -9.36 -14.17 1.54
CA ASN A 642 -7.94 -14.33 1.20
C ASN A 642 -7.32 -13.09 0.55
N GLY A 643 -8.14 -12.07 0.22
CA GLY A 643 -7.71 -10.85 -0.46
C GLY A 643 -7.06 -11.10 -1.83
N GLU A 644 -7.44 -12.18 -2.53
CA GLU A 644 -6.79 -12.57 -3.80
C GLU A 644 -7.33 -11.78 -5.01
N MET A 645 -8.59 -11.33 -4.94
CA MET A 645 -9.26 -10.48 -5.93
C MET A 645 -10.59 -9.96 -5.36
N ASP A 646 -11.03 -8.74 -5.70
CA ASP A 646 -12.42 -8.32 -5.44
C ASP A 646 -13.39 -9.15 -6.31
N PRO A 647 -14.29 -9.97 -5.71
CA PRO A 647 -15.24 -10.77 -6.48
C PRO A 647 -16.15 -9.96 -7.42
N LEU A 648 -16.39 -8.67 -7.15
CA LEU A 648 -17.15 -7.79 -8.05
C LEU A 648 -16.51 -7.65 -9.43
N LEU A 649 -15.19 -7.80 -9.57
CA LEU A 649 -14.54 -7.78 -10.89
C LEU A 649 -15.04 -8.91 -11.78
N ILE A 650 -15.24 -10.11 -11.19
CA ILE A 650 -15.79 -11.27 -11.88
C ILE A 650 -17.27 -11.01 -12.20
N LEU A 651 -18.07 -10.66 -11.18
CA LEU A 651 -19.53 -10.53 -11.30
C LEU A 651 -20.00 -9.40 -12.22
N ASN A 652 -19.20 -8.32 -12.35
CA ASN A 652 -19.52 -7.20 -13.25
C ASN A 652 -19.08 -7.45 -14.71
N HIS A 653 -18.41 -8.56 -14.99
CA HIS A 653 -17.98 -8.87 -16.34
C HIS A 653 -19.15 -9.36 -17.19
N THR A 654 -19.33 -8.76 -18.38
CA THR A 654 -20.51 -9.00 -19.25
C THR A 654 -20.69 -10.46 -19.68
N ALA A 655 -19.61 -11.24 -19.76
CA ALA A 655 -19.66 -12.66 -20.10
C ALA A 655 -19.71 -13.62 -18.88
N MET A 656 -19.59 -13.12 -17.65
CA MET A 656 -19.45 -13.90 -16.41
C MET A 656 -20.37 -13.29 -15.33
N ASP A 657 -21.60 -13.05 -15.74
CA ASP A 657 -22.67 -12.30 -15.07
C ASP A 657 -23.20 -12.94 -13.77
N CYS A 658 -22.74 -14.14 -13.43
CA CYS A 658 -22.77 -14.72 -12.09
C CYS A 658 -21.58 -15.70 -11.90
N TYR A 659 -21.30 -16.07 -10.66
CA TYR A 659 -20.14 -16.92 -10.34
C TYR A 659 -20.25 -18.33 -10.91
N TYR A 660 -21.46 -18.90 -10.96
CA TYR A 660 -21.70 -20.19 -11.63
C TYR A 660 -21.28 -20.16 -13.12
N SER A 661 -21.67 -19.11 -13.85
CA SER A 661 -21.28 -18.93 -15.26
C SER A 661 -19.78 -18.72 -15.43
N PHE A 662 -19.10 -18.13 -14.44
CA PHE A 662 -17.65 -18.07 -14.40
C PHE A 662 -17.04 -19.47 -14.23
N LEU A 663 -17.47 -20.25 -13.24
CA LEU A 663 -16.93 -21.60 -12.99
C LEU A 663 -17.05 -22.50 -14.22
N LYS A 664 -18.20 -22.50 -14.89
CA LYS A 664 -18.39 -23.25 -16.16
C LYS A 664 -17.41 -22.88 -17.27
N LYS A 665 -16.84 -21.67 -17.24
CA LYS A 665 -15.84 -21.21 -18.23
C LYS A 665 -14.41 -21.36 -17.72
N ALA A 666 -14.20 -21.22 -16.43
CA ALA A 666 -12.88 -21.18 -15.79
C ALA A 666 -12.34 -22.58 -15.53
N ASP A 667 -13.19 -23.46 -15.01
CA ASP A 667 -12.84 -24.80 -14.58
C ASP A 667 -13.47 -25.84 -15.52
N LYS A 668 -12.62 -26.66 -16.14
CA LYS A 668 -13.06 -27.69 -17.09
C LYS A 668 -13.71 -28.88 -16.39
N ASP A 669 -13.39 -29.08 -15.12
CA ASP A 669 -13.85 -30.21 -14.32
C ASP A 669 -15.14 -29.88 -13.56
N TYR A 670 -15.66 -28.65 -13.70
CA TYR A 670 -16.91 -28.23 -13.07
C TYR A 670 -18.14 -28.70 -13.86
N ASP A 671 -18.69 -29.85 -13.45
CA ASP A 671 -19.78 -30.57 -14.12
C ASP A 671 -21.19 -30.21 -13.61
N GLU A 672 -21.30 -29.62 -12.41
CA GLU A 672 -22.54 -29.13 -11.79
C GLU A 672 -23.51 -28.38 -12.73
N TYR A 673 -24.80 -28.67 -12.68
CA TYR A 673 -25.81 -28.06 -13.54
C TYR A 673 -26.68 -27.06 -12.77
N LEU A 674 -27.23 -26.04 -13.44
CA LEU A 674 -28.29 -25.16 -12.94
C LEU A 674 -29.27 -24.89 -14.09
N SER A 675 -30.55 -24.71 -13.78
CA SER A 675 -31.56 -24.29 -14.76
C SER A 675 -31.35 -22.83 -15.18
N GLU A 676 -31.95 -22.43 -16.30
CA GLU A 676 -31.87 -21.04 -16.78
C GLU A 676 -32.52 -20.06 -15.78
N GLU A 677 -33.58 -20.48 -15.10
CA GLU A 677 -34.27 -19.69 -14.08
C GLU A 677 -33.41 -19.51 -12.82
N GLU A 678 -32.74 -20.57 -12.35
CA GLU A 678 -31.77 -20.51 -11.25
C GLU A 678 -30.60 -19.58 -11.58
N ILE A 679 -30.06 -19.70 -12.79
CA ILE A 679 -28.99 -18.84 -13.29
C ILE A 679 -29.46 -17.38 -13.35
N SER A 680 -30.68 -17.14 -13.83
CA SER A 680 -31.32 -15.82 -13.90
C SER A 680 -31.44 -15.16 -12.51
N SER A 681 -31.88 -15.93 -11.51
CA SER A 681 -31.90 -15.49 -10.11
C SER A 681 -30.51 -15.09 -9.58
N LEU A 682 -29.49 -15.95 -9.79
CA LEU A 682 -28.12 -15.66 -9.36
C LEU A 682 -27.56 -14.41 -10.04
N LYS A 683 -27.87 -14.17 -11.32
CA LYS A 683 -27.47 -12.96 -12.05
C LYS A 683 -28.08 -11.70 -11.45
N PHE A 684 -29.36 -11.74 -11.07
CA PHE A 684 -30.02 -10.61 -10.42
C PHE A 684 -29.31 -10.25 -9.11
N ILE A 685 -29.08 -11.22 -8.23
CA ILE A 685 -28.44 -11.01 -6.93
C ILE A 685 -26.98 -10.55 -7.11
N SER A 686 -26.22 -11.20 -8.01
CA SER A 686 -24.83 -10.87 -8.29
C SER A 686 -24.66 -9.43 -8.78
N LYS A 687 -25.51 -8.99 -9.70
CA LYS A 687 -25.43 -7.66 -10.31
C LYS A 687 -25.93 -6.53 -9.40
N ASN A 688 -26.95 -6.80 -8.60
CA ASN A 688 -27.67 -5.76 -7.87
C ASN A 688 -27.31 -5.72 -6.38
N LEU A 689 -27.00 -6.86 -5.76
CA LEU A 689 -26.91 -6.99 -4.30
C LEU A 689 -25.51 -7.35 -3.82
N ALA A 690 -24.69 -8.04 -4.63
CA ALA A 690 -23.35 -8.48 -4.22
C ALA A 690 -22.37 -7.34 -3.89
N SER A 691 -22.65 -6.11 -4.32
CA SER A 691 -21.86 -4.94 -3.92
C SER A 691 -21.90 -4.66 -2.42
N GLY A 692 -22.89 -5.22 -1.70
CA GLY A 692 -22.96 -5.13 -0.25
C GLY A 692 -23.15 -3.71 0.26
N LYS A 693 -23.63 -2.75 -0.56
CA LYS A 693 -23.80 -1.34 -0.13
C LYS A 693 -24.97 -1.15 0.85
N ARG A 694 -25.90 -2.11 0.90
CA ARG A 694 -27.03 -2.16 1.83
C ARG A 694 -27.26 -3.61 2.26
N PRO A 695 -27.38 -3.92 3.57
CA PRO A 695 -27.50 -5.30 4.04
C PRO A 695 -28.95 -5.81 3.99
N HIS A 696 -29.93 -4.90 3.90
CA HIS A 696 -31.37 -5.18 4.04
C HIS A 696 -31.87 -6.29 3.11
N GLU A 697 -31.66 -6.17 1.80
CA GLU A 697 -32.08 -7.18 0.81
C GLU A 697 -31.46 -8.55 1.10
N LEU A 698 -30.17 -8.57 1.44
CA LEU A 698 -29.42 -9.78 1.71
C LEU A 698 -29.89 -10.46 3.00
N LEU A 699 -30.25 -9.70 4.04
CA LEU A 699 -30.84 -10.22 5.26
C LEU A 699 -32.23 -10.81 5.02
N ILE A 700 -33.08 -10.13 4.22
CA ILE A 700 -34.40 -10.66 3.85
C ILE A 700 -34.25 -12.01 3.12
N LEU A 701 -33.39 -12.07 2.11
CA LEU A 701 -33.11 -13.32 1.39
C LEU A 701 -32.58 -14.41 2.34
N LYS A 702 -31.67 -14.06 3.25
CA LYS A 702 -31.13 -14.98 4.26
C LYS A 702 -32.24 -15.52 5.17
N SER A 703 -33.12 -14.66 5.69
CA SER A 703 -34.28 -15.06 6.51
C SER A 703 -35.25 -15.96 5.74
N LEU A 704 -35.54 -15.66 4.48
CA LEU A 704 -36.36 -16.52 3.63
C LEU A 704 -35.73 -17.91 3.44
N ILE A 705 -34.41 -17.98 3.22
CA ILE A 705 -33.69 -19.26 3.03
C ILE A 705 -33.70 -20.12 4.31
N TYR A 706 -33.48 -19.52 5.48
CA TYR A 706 -33.37 -20.28 6.73
C TYR A 706 -34.72 -20.57 7.39
N ASN A 707 -35.65 -19.61 7.35
CA ASN A 707 -36.90 -19.67 8.11
C ASN A 707 -38.12 -19.91 7.21
N GLY A 708 -38.02 -19.67 5.91
CA GLY A 708 -39.15 -19.67 4.97
C GLY A 708 -40.04 -18.43 5.04
N TYR A 709 -39.76 -17.49 5.95
CA TYR A 709 -40.50 -16.24 6.13
C TYR A 709 -39.62 -15.19 6.83
N PHE A 710 -40.08 -13.95 6.84
CA PHE A 710 -39.53 -12.87 7.67
C PHE A 710 -40.65 -11.96 8.17
N SER A 711 -40.36 -11.10 9.13
CA SER A 711 -41.19 -9.92 9.44
C SER A 711 -40.32 -8.67 9.44
N VAL A 712 -40.94 -7.49 9.24
CA VAL A 712 -40.23 -6.21 9.33
C VAL A 712 -39.50 -6.07 10.66
N GLU A 713 -40.17 -6.43 11.77
CA GLU A 713 -39.61 -6.42 13.12
C GLU A 713 -38.39 -7.37 13.26
N SER A 714 -38.45 -8.54 12.65
CA SER A 714 -37.32 -9.49 12.69
C SER A 714 -36.10 -8.97 11.95
N ILE A 715 -36.30 -8.30 10.80
CA ILE A 715 -35.20 -7.72 10.02
C ILE A 715 -34.64 -6.49 10.74
N GLU A 716 -35.49 -5.64 11.30
CA GLU A 716 -35.06 -4.50 12.12
C GLU A 716 -34.22 -4.95 13.31
N GLN A 717 -34.62 -6.03 13.97
CA GLN A 717 -33.84 -6.60 15.08
C GLN A 717 -32.47 -7.13 14.62
N LEU A 718 -32.39 -7.79 13.46
CA LEU A 718 -31.11 -8.24 12.88
C LEU A 718 -30.20 -7.07 12.51
N LEU A 719 -30.76 -6.05 11.86
CA LEU A 719 -30.06 -4.80 11.52
C LEU A 719 -29.48 -4.13 12.76
N LYS A 720 -30.27 -4.04 13.84
CA LYS A 720 -29.81 -3.47 15.11
C LYS A 720 -28.72 -4.29 15.77
N THR A 721 -28.89 -5.61 15.83
CA THR A 721 -27.99 -6.48 16.61
C THR A 721 -26.68 -6.79 15.89
N GLU A 722 -26.68 -6.90 14.56
CA GLU A 722 -25.50 -7.29 13.79
C GLU A 722 -24.78 -6.13 13.09
N TYR A 723 -25.47 -4.99 12.88
CA TYR A 723 -24.99 -3.87 12.07
C TYR A 723 -25.19 -2.49 12.72
N ASP A 724 -25.74 -2.43 13.94
CA ASP A 724 -26.05 -1.20 14.68
C ASP A 724 -26.95 -0.20 13.91
N ILE A 725 -27.82 -0.70 13.02
CA ILE A 725 -28.78 0.12 12.26
C ILE A 725 -30.13 0.07 12.99
N GLN A 726 -30.71 1.23 13.31
CA GLN A 726 -31.96 1.33 14.08
C GLN A 726 -33.03 2.17 13.36
N ASN A 727 -34.30 1.79 13.52
CA ASN A 727 -35.47 2.55 13.05
C ASN A 727 -35.52 2.79 11.52
N ASP A 728 -34.98 1.88 10.71
CA ASP A 728 -34.84 2.05 9.24
C ASP A 728 -35.92 1.30 8.43
N VAL A 729 -37.16 1.36 8.89
CA VAL A 729 -38.31 0.65 8.27
C VAL A 729 -38.48 0.99 6.79
N LYS A 730 -38.26 2.25 6.39
CA LYS A 730 -38.36 2.68 4.98
C LYS A 730 -37.37 1.95 4.07
N SER A 731 -36.20 1.62 4.58
CA SER A 731 -35.20 0.87 3.80
C SER A 731 -35.52 -0.61 3.72
N ILE A 732 -36.20 -1.16 4.74
CA ILE A 732 -36.79 -2.52 4.67
C ILE A 732 -37.87 -2.55 3.59
N GLU A 733 -38.78 -1.58 3.56
CA GLU A 733 -39.80 -1.45 2.51
C GLU A 733 -39.17 -1.30 1.12
N SER A 734 -38.17 -0.43 0.98
CA SER A 734 -37.42 -0.28 -0.27
C SER A 734 -36.70 -1.57 -0.69
N ALA A 735 -36.17 -2.34 0.26
CA ALA A 735 -35.53 -3.62 -0.03
C ALA A 735 -36.54 -4.65 -0.53
N ILE A 736 -37.77 -4.66 0.01
CA ILE A 736 -38.88 -5.48 -0.49
C ILE A 736 -39.21 -5.10 -1.94
N ASP A 737 -39.33 -3.81 -2.26
CA ASP A 737 -39.60 -3.33 -3.63
C ASP A 737 -38.49 -3.72 -4.63
N VAL A 738 -37.23 -3.75 -4.18
CA VAL A 738 -36.10 -4.21 -5.00
C VAL A 738 -36.22 -5.72 -5.28
N LEU A 739 -36.50 -6.53 -4.26
CA LEU A 739 -36.62 -7.98 -4.38
C LEU A 739 -37.87 -8.41 -5.19
N ASN A 740 -38.94 -7.61 -5.16
CA ASN A 740 -40.13 -7.77 -5.99
C ASN A 740 -39.98 -7.20 -7.41
N LEU A 741 -38.81 -6.64 -7.74
CA LEU A 741 -38.52 -6.01 -9.04
C LEU A 741 -39.36 -4.75 -9.35
N ASP A 742 -40.03 -4.18 -8.36
CA ASP A 742 -40.90 -3.01 -8.53
C ASP A 742 -40.10 -1.70 -8.55
N PHE A 743 -38.91 -1.68 -7.96
CA PHE A 743 -37.99 -0.53 -8.02
C PHE A 743 -37.52 -0.22 -9.46
N SER A 744 -37.38 -1.23 -10.32
CA SER A 744 -36.73 -1.08 -11.63
C SER A 744 -37.47 -1.85 -12.73
N LYS A 745 -38.11 -1.08 -13.62
CA LYS A 745 -38.75 -1.61 -14.83
C LYS A 745 -37.79 -2.39 -15.73
N LYS A 746 -36.51 -2.03 -15.70
CA LYS A 746 -35.48 -2.74 -16.46
C LYS A 746 -35.23 -4.12 -15.87
N ASP A 747 -35.06 -4.22 -14.56
CA ASP A 747 -34.85 -5.53 -13.91
C ASP A 747 -36.09 -6.41 -14.06
N LYS A 748 -37.31 -5.86 -13.94
CA LYS A 748 -38.55 -6.59 -14.22
C LYS A 748 -38.64 -7.14 -15.64
N LYS A 749 -38.03 -6.47 -16.61
CA LYS A 749 -37.93 -6.93 -18.01
C LYS A 749 -36.82 -7.96 -18.20
N ASP A 750 -35.68 -7.74 -17.55
CA ASP A 750 -34.49 -8.60 -17.66
C ASP A 750 -34.68 -9.93 -16.88
N PHE A 751 -35.56 -9.95 -15.85
CA PHE A 751 -35.82 -11.09 -14.96
C PHE A 751 -37.34 -11.33 -14.74
N PRO A 752 -38.14 -11.58 -15.80
CA PRO A 752 -39.61 -11.53 -15.73
C PRO A 752 -40.26 -12.63 -14.89
N GLU A 753 -39.61 -13.78 -14.75
CA GLU A 753 -40.13 -14.97 -14.04
C GLU A 753 -39.58 -15.09 -12.61
N LEU A 754 -38.74 -14.14 -12.18
CA LEU A 754 -38.09 -14.19 -10.88
C LEU A 754 -39.05 -13.75 -9.77
N SER A 755 -39.27 -14.64 -8.79
CA SER A 755 -40.04 -14.37 -7.58
C SER A 755 -39.35 -14.99 -6.38
N PHE A 756 -38.90 -14.18 -5.42
CA PHE A 756 -38.29 -14.67 -4.17
C PHE A 756 -39.31 -14.90 -3.05
N MET A 757 -40.41 -14.15 -3.07
CA MET A 757 -41.37 -14.11 -1.97
C MET A 757 -42.78 -13.79 -2.46
N ASN A 758 -43.76 -14.28 -1.70
CA ASN A 758 -45.15 -13.88 -1.77
C ASN A 758 -45.50 -13.23 -0.43
N GLU A 759 -45.73 -11.92 -0.44
CA GLU A 759 -45.80 -11.10 0.78
C GLU A 759 -44.52 -11.25 1.63
N PHE A 760 -44.63 -11.87 2.80
CA PHE A 760 -43.53 -12.08 3.75
C PHE A 760 -43.07 -13.55 3.84
N GLN A 761 -43.56 -14.40 2.94
CA GLN A 761 -43.22 -15.83 2.88
C GLN A 761 -42.45 -16.16 1.62
N ILE A 762 -41.65 -17.23 1.66
CA ILE A 762 -40.93 -17.73 0.50
C ILE A 762 -41.90 -18.14 -0.63
N SER A 763 -41.57 -17.79 -1.87
CA SER A 763 -42.33 -18.23 -3.05
C SER A 763 -42.11 -19.73 -3.30
N ASN A 764 -43.01 -20.37 -4.05
CA ASN A 764 -42.86 -21.79 -4.39
C ASN A 764 -41.66 -21.98 -5.33
N GLU A 765 -41.50 -21.07 -6.28
CA GLU A 765 -40.43 -21.05 -7.27
C GLU A 765 -39.06 -20.96 -6.57
N PHE A 766 -38.89 -20.03 -5.64
CA PHE A 766 -37.64 -19.89 -4.91
C PHE A 766 -37.37 -21.08 -4.00
N LYS A 767 -38.42 -21.65 -3.39
CA LYS A 767 -38.30 -22.87 -2.59
C LYS A 767 -37.86 -24.08 -3.43
N GLU A 768 -38.31 -24.19 -4.67
CA GLU A 768 -37.86 -25.21 -5.62
C GLU A 768 -36.38 -25.02 -5.98
N TYR A 769 -35.95 -23.78 -6.27
CA TYR A 769 -34.53 -23.50 -6.53
C TYR A 769 -33.64 -23.88 -5.33
N LEU A 770 -34.07 -23.57 -4.09
CA LEU A 770 -33.31 -23.89 -2.88
C LEU A 770 -33.23 -25.39 -2.57
N ALA A 771 -34.10 -26.22 -3.16
CA ALA A 771 -33.98 -27.68 -3.07
C ALA A 771 -32.78 -28.22 -3.85
N HIS A 772 -32.28 -27.45 -4.82
CA HIS A 772 -31.07 -27.77 -5.56
C HIS A 772 -29.83 -27.32 -4.79
N GLU A 773 -29.00 -28.29 -4.37
CA GLU A 773 -27.85 -28.06 -3.50
C GLU A 773 -26.85 -27.05 -4.07
N THR A 774 -26.54 -27.18 -5.37
CA THR A 774 -25.63 -26.29 -6.08
C THR A 774 -26.13 -24.86 -6.10
N TYR A 775 -27.41 -24.63 -6.41
CA TYR A 775 -28.01 -23.29 -6.37
C TYR A 775 -27.94 -22.71 -4.97
N ARG A 776 -28.34 -23.49 -3.96
CA ARG A 776 -28.32 -23.09 -2.55
C ARG A 776 -26.92 -22.67 -2.09
N LYS A 777 -25.88 -23.38 -2.51
CA LYS A 777 -24.49 -23.03 -2.22
C LYS A 777 -24.09 -21.69 -2.83
N HIS A 778 -24.38 -21.47 -4.11
CA HIS A 778 -24.05 -20.23 -4.82
C HIS A 778 -24.78 -19.01 -4.26
N ILE A 779 -26.08 -19.12 -3.98
CA ILE A 779 -26.85 -17.97 -3.47
C ILE A 779 -26.40 -17.58 -2.05
N LEU A 780 -26.16 -18.56 -1.17
CA LEU A 780 -25.66 -18.28 0.18
C LEU A 780 -24.27 -17.64 0.15
N ASP A 781 -23.40 -18.07 -0.76
CA ASP A 781 -22.07 -17.49 -0.93
C ASP A 781 -22.13 -16.02 -1.36
N VAL A 782 -22.94 -15.67 -2.37
CA VAL A 782 -23.13 -14.27 -2.79
C VAL A 782 -23.72 -13.42 -1.66
N ILE A 783 -24.69 -13.96 -0.90
CA ILE A 783 -25.31 -13.27 0.24
C ILE A 783 -24.27 -13.01 1.34
N ASN A 784 -23.53 -14.04 1.75
CA ASN A 784 -22.54 -13.92 2.83
C ASN A 784 -21.39 -13.00 2.41
N TYR A 785 -20.93 -13.07 1.16
CA TYR A 785 -19.97 -12.14 0.59
C TYR A 785 -20.47 -10.69 0.69
N GLY A 786 -21.67 -10.39 0.21
CA GLY A 786 -22.24 -9.04 0.25
C GLY A 786 -22.42 -8.51 1.68
N LEU A 787 -22.83 -9.36 2.62
CA LEU A 787 -22.96 -8.99 4.05
C LEU A 787 -21.60 -8.74 4.70
N LEU A 788 -20.58 -9.56 4.41
CA LEU A 788 -19.22 -9.35 4.92
C LEU A 788 -18.60 -8.07 4.34
N LYS A 789 -18.81 -7.82 3.05
CA LYS A 789 -18.39 -6.57 2.40
C LYS A 789 -19.06 -5.35 3.02
N TYR A 790 -20.35 -5.43 3.37
CA TYR A 790 -21.03 -4.38 4.12
C TYR A 790 -20.34 -4.10 5.47
N LYS A 791 -20.09 -5.14 6.27
CA LYS A 791 -19.45 -4.99 7.60
C LYS A 791 -18.07 -4.35 7.52
N THR A 792 -17.32 -4.65 6.47
CA THR A 792 -15.94 -4.21 6.30
C THR A 792 -15.82 -2.83 5.65
N GLU A 793 -16.68 -2.48 4.69
CA GLU A 793 -16.55 -1.24 3.91
C GLU A 793 -17.63 -0.19 4.19
N TYR A 794 -18.85 -0.59 4.60
CA TYR A 794 -20.02 0.30 4.61
C TYR A 794 -20.67 0.49 5.98
N ASN A 795 -20.24 -0.25 7.01
CA ASN A 795 -20.85 -0.26 8.34
C ASN A 795 -20.76 1.10 9.08
N ALA A 796 -19.84 1.98 8.69
CA ALA A 796 -19.68 3.32 9.26
C ALA A 796 -20.60 4.34 8.55
N GLN A 797 -21.91 4.14 8.62
CA GLN A 797 -22.89 5.05 8.00
C GLN A 797 -22.93 6.41 8.70
N VAL A 798 -23.27 7.47 7.94
CA VAL A 798 -23.67 8.75 8.53
C VAL A 798 -25.05 8.55 9.18
N GLU A 799 -25.23 9.04 10.40
CA GLU A 799 -26.45 8.80 11.19
C GLU A 799 -27.73 9.13 10.39
N GLY A 800 -28.58 8.11 10.18
CA GLY A 800 -29.86 8.24 9.49
C GLY A 800 -29.81 8.22 7.95
N GLU A 801 -28.68 7.81 7.35
CA GLU A 801 -28.51 7.72 5.89
C GLU A 801 -27.74 6.46 5.52
N ASN A 802 -28.27 5.64 4.59
CA ASN A 802 -27.62 4.42 4.10
C ASN A 802 -26.39 4.69 3.20
N LEU A 803 -25.58 5.69 3.53
CA LEU A 803 -24.42 6.17 2.80
C LEU A 803 -23.21 6.32 3.73
N THR A 804 -22.07 5.83 3.26
CA THR A 804 -20.78 5.85 3.96
C THR A 804 -19.91 6.94 3.33
N LEU A 805 -19.33 7.80 4.16
CA LEU A 805 -18.45 8.88 3.68
C LEU A 805 -17.27 8.30 2.90
N TYR A 806 -16.95 8.97 1.78
CA TYR A 806 -15.83 8.64 0.90
C TYR A 806 -15.91 7.24 0.25
N ALA A 807 -17.03 6.55 0.37
CA ALA A 807 -17.34 5.38 -0.44
C ALA A 807 -17.89 5.81 -1.82
N LYS A 808 -17.80 4.91 -2.79
CA LYS A 808 -18.21 5.16 -4.18
C LYS A 808 -19.61 4.64 -4.48
N TYR A 809 -20.44 5.50 -5.07
CA TYR A 809 -21.82 5.19 -5.42
C TYR A 809 -22.13 5.55 -6.86
N SER A 810 -22.82 4.64 -7.55
CA SER A 810 -23.46 4.96 -8.82
C SER A 810 -24.75 5.74 -8.58
N ARG A 811 -25.25 6.44 -9.61
CA ARG A 811 -26.56 7.11 -9.53
C ARG A 811 -27.70 6.16 -9.15
N ARG A 812 -27.63 4.91 -9.60
CA ARG A 812 -28.62 3.87 -9.27
C ARG A 812 -28.54 3.46 -7.82
N ASP A 813 -27.33 3.31 -7.28
CA ASP A 813 -27.13 3.06 -5.85
C ASP A 813 -27.75 4.19 -5.02
N VAL A 814 -27.51 5.45 -5.39
CA VAL A 814 -28.05 6.60 -4.66
C VAL A 814 -29.59 6.62 -4.67
N CYS A 815 -30.24 6.36 -5.82
CA CYS A 815 -31.70 6.22 -5.85
C CYS A 815 -32.19 5.12 -4.89
N ARG A 816 -31.50 3.97 -4.86
CA ARG A 816 -31.85 2.85 -3.98
C ARG A 816 -31.63 3.18 -2.50
N LEU A 817 -30.46 3.70 -2.15
CA LEU A 817 -30.04 3.95 -0.76
C LEU A 817 -30.78 5.14 -0.13
N LEU A 818 -31.23 6.11 -0.94
CA LEU A 818 -32.12 7.18 -0.51
C LEU A 818 -33.61 6.78 -0.52
N ASN A 819 -33.92 5.49 -0.70
CA ASN A 819 -35.27 4.93 -0.71
C ASN A 819 -36.21 5.62 -1.71
N TRP A 820 -35.71 5.96 -2.90
CA TRP A 820 -36.59 6.43 -3.97
C TRP A 820 -37.44 5.26 -4.48
N PRO A 821 -38.71 5.49 -4.82
CA PRO A 821 -39.63 4.42 -5.23
C PRO A 821 -39.28 3.82 -6.60
N ASN A 822 -38.44 4.47 -7.42
CA ASN A 822 -38.08 4.00 -8.76
C ASN A 822 -36.61 4.32 -9.07
N ASP A 823 -36.00 3.51 -9.95
CA ASP A 823 -34.70 3.78 -10.55
C ASP A 823 -34.76 4.94 -11.56
N ASP A 824 -34.61 6.16 -11.04
CA ASP A 824 -34.56 7.39 -11.83
C ASP A 824 -33.13 7.75 -12.29
N SER A 825 -32.15 6.84 -12.19
CA SER A 825 -30.72 7.13 -12.41
C SER A 825 -30.42 7.75 -13.78
N SER A 826 -31.16 7.34 -14.82
CA SER A 826 -31.03 7.87 -16.19
C SER A 826 -31.45 9.33 -16.35
N THR A 827 -32.27 9.85 -15.42
CA THR A 827 -32.85 11.20 -15.47
C THR A 827 -32.34 12.12 -14.36
N LEU A 828 -31.35 11.66 -13.59
CA LEU A 828 -30.74 12.40 -12.49
C LEU A 828 -29.72 13.44 -13.00
N TYR A 829 -28.99 13.15 -14.09
CA TYR A 829 -27.97 14.04 -14.67
C TYR A 829 -26.95 14.53 -13.61
N GLY A 830 -26.79 15.85 -13.45
CA GLY A 830 -25.90 16.46 -12.46
C GLY A 830 -26.55 16.65 -11.08
N TYR A 831 -27.87 16.76 -10.98
CA TYR A 831 -28.59 16.78 -9.71
C TYR A 831 -30.09 16.68 -9.95
N ARG A 832 -30.85 16.32 -8.91
CA ARG A 832 -32.31 16.36 -8.93
C ARG A 832 -32.91 16.58 -7.56
N VAL A 833 -33.89 17.47 -7.44
CA VAL A 833 -34.66 17.67 -6.19
C VAL A 833 -35.91 16.79 -6.24
N LYS A 834 -35.96 15.74 -5.42
CA LYS A 834 -37.08 14.79 -5.37
C LYS A 834 -37.13 14.05 -4.03
N HIS A 835 -38.32 13.65 -3.58
CA HIS A 835 -38.50 12.83 -2.36
C HIS A 835 -37.81 13.38 -1.11
N ASN A 836 -37.82 14.71 -0.92
CA ASN A 836 -37.10 15.43 0.14
C ASN A 836 -35.58 15.19 0.17
N THR A 837 -35.00 14.84 -0.98
CA THR A 837 -33.56 14.71 -1.18
C THR A 837 -33.10 15.48 -2.41
N CYS A 838 -31.83 15.89 -2.42
CA CYS A 838 -31.15 16.49 -3.55
C CYS A 838 -29.73 15.94 -3.67
N PRO A 839 -29.54 14.78 -4.33
CA PRO A 839 -28.20 14.31 -4.67
C PRO A 839 -27.63 15.15 -5.81
N ILE A 840 -26.42 15.66 -5.61
CA ILE A 840 -25.62 16.45 -6.55
C ILE A 840 -24.42 15.59 -6.98
N PHE A 841 -24.22 15.44 -8.28
CA PHE A 841 -23.14 14.67 -8.89
C PHE A 841 -22.24 15.59 -9.71
N VAL A 842 -20.96 15.62 -9.35
CA VAL A 842 -19.94 16.46 -9.98
C VAL A 842 -18.83 15.60 -10.57
N THR A 843 -18.50 15.87 -11.84
CA THR A 843 -17.23 15.44 -12.43
C THR A 843 -16.29 16.64 -12.37
N TYR A 844 -15.20 16.54 -11.62
CA TYR A 844 -14.29 17.64 -11.28
C TYR A 844 -13.52 18.11 -12.53
N ASP A 845 -12.74 17.21 -13.13
CA ASP A 845 -11.99 17.42 -14.36
C ASP A 845 -12.86 17.11 -15.58
N LYS A 846 -13.22 18.16 -16.31
CA LYS A 846 -14.02 18.07 -17.54
C LYS A 846 -13.08 18.03 -18.75
N LYS A 847 -13.35 17.11 -19.71
CA LYS A 847 -12.59 17.04 -20.98
C LYS A 847 -12.67 18.38 -21.72
N GLU A 848 -11.57 18.79 -22.36
CA GLU A 848 -11.46 20.09 -23.07
C GLU A 848 -12.53 20.25 -24.18
N ASP A 849 -12.94 19.12 -24.78
CA ASP A 849 -13.91 19.02 -25.88
C ASP A 849 -15.40 19.11 -25.45
N ILE A 850 -15.68 19.31 -24.16
CA ILE A 850 -17.06 19.50 -23.67
C ILE A 850 -17.56 20.90 -24.06
N SER A 851 -18.86 21.02 -24.40
CA SER A 851 -19.45 22.31 -24.77
C SER A 851 -19.21 23.37 -23.70
N ASP A 852 -18.87 24.60 -24.11
CA ASP A 852 -18.62 25.71 -23.17
C ASP A 852 -19.84 25.98 -22.26
N SER A 853 -21.06 25.66 -22.72
CA SER A 853 -22.30 25.75 -21.94
C SER A 853 -22.42 24.76 -20.77
N THR A 854 -21.48 23.83 -20.64
CA THR A 854 -21.43 22.81 -19.56
C THR A 854 -20.07 22.77 -18.84
N LYS A 855 -19.15 23.71 -19.13
CA LYS A 855 -17.90 23.92 -18.37
C LYS A 855 -18.18 24.68 -17.07
N TYR A 856 -18.97 24.07 -16.18
CA TYR A 856 -19.22 24.64 -14.87
C TYR A 856 -17.92 24.73 -14.06
N LEU A 857 -17.73 25.84 -13.35
CA LEU A 857 -16.61 26.07 -12.42
C LEU A 857 -16.98 25.50 -11.05
N ASP A 858 -17.15 24.17 -11.01
CA ASP A 858 -17.34 23.45 -9.76
C ASP A 858 -15.96 23.25 -9.13
N GLU A 859 -15.76 23.72 -7.90
CA GLU A 859 -14.45 23.69 -7.25
C GLU A 859 -14.60 23.59 -5.73
N PHE A 860 -13.62 22.98 -5.08
CA PHE A 860 -13.48 23.19 -3.65
C PHE A 860 -12.88 24.58 -3.40
N VAL A 861 -13.55 25.37 -2.56
CA VAL A 861 -12.97 26.63 -2.06
C VAL A 861 -11.95 26.32 -0.97
N ASN A 862 -12.26 25.34 -0.12
CA ASN A 862 -11.41 24.72 0.88
C ASN A 862 -12.01 23.35 1.25
N ARG A 863 -11.49 22.68 2.28
CA ARG A 863 -11.95 21.34 2.71
C ARG A 863 -13.39 21.32 3.25
N ASP A 864 -13.90 22.45 3.72
CA ASP A 864 -15.24 22.64 4.28
C ASP A 864 -16.25 23.18 3.26
N VAL A 865 -15.79 23.85 2.21
CA VAL A 865 -16.64 24.64 1.32
C VAL A 865 -16.51 24.18 -0.13
N PHE A 866 -17.65 23.81 -0.71
CA PHE A 866 -17.75 23.46 -2.12
C PHE A 866 -18.57 24.49 -2.90
N SER A 867 -18.01 25.01 -3.99
CA SER A 867 -18.66 25.91 -4.93
C SER A 867 -19.22 25.09 -6.08
N TRP A 868 -20.53 25.18 -6.31
CA TRP A 868 -21.21 24.37 -7.31
C TRP A 868 -22.11 25.22 -8.21
N MET A 869 -22.10 24.96 -9.52
CA MET A 869 -23.03 25.62 -10.43
C MET A 869 -24.18 24.72 -10.86
N THR A 870 -25.38 25.29 -10.85
CA THR A 870 -26.60 24.68 -11.34
C THR A 870 -26.55 24.39 -12.86
N ARG A 871 -27.55 23.68 -13.39
CA ARG A 871 -27.71 23.55 -14.85
C ARG A 871 -27.93 24.93 -15.48
N SER A 872 -27.42 25.12 -16.69
CA SER A 872 -27.63 26.37 -17.43
C SER A 872 -29.11 26.72 -17.61
N ARG A 873 -29.39 28.01 -17.78
CA ARG A 873 -30.73 28.64 -17.91
C ARG A 873 -31.54 28.76 -16.62
N LEU A 874 -30.91 28.55 -15.46
CA LEU A 874 -31.56 28.72 -14.17
C LEU A 874 -31.25 30.10 -13.56
N LYS A 875 -32.23 30.61 -12.83
CA LYS A 875 -32.20 31.87 -12.10
C LYS A 875 -32.52 31.66 -10.62
N LEU A 876 -32.25 32.67 -9.78
CA LEU A 876 -32.54 32.62 -8.35
C LEU A 876 -34.01 32.30 -8.00
N ASP A 877 -34.95 32.63 -8.87
CA ASP A 877 -36.39 32.38 -8.73
C ASP A 877 -36.84 31.03 -9.35
N SER A 878 -35.93 30.29 -9.97
CA SER A 878 -36.23 28.99 -10.55
C SER A 878 -36.62 27.98 -9.46
N LYS A 879 -37.66 27.17 -9.73
CA LYS A 879 -38.27 26.25 -8.77
C LYS A 879 -37.26 25.39 -7.99
N GLU A 880 -36.25 24.86 -8.67
CA GLU A 880 -35.22 24.00 -8.06
C GLU A 880 -34.29 24.80 -7.14
N VAL A 881 -33.88 26.00 -7.54
CA VAL A 881 -33.03 26.90 -6.73
C VAL A 881 -33.78 27.36 -5.49
N VAL A 882 -35.07 27.70 -5.64
CA VAL A 882 -35.94 28.07 -4.52
C VAL A 882 -36.14 26.90 -3.55
N ALA A 883 -36.20 25.65 -4.04
CA ALA A 883 -36.29 24.48 -3.18
C ALA A 883 -35.00 24.29 -2.36
N ILE A 884 -33.83 24.40 -2.99
CA ILE A 884 -32.52 24.35 -2.32
C ILE A 884 -32.39 25.50 -1.30
N LYS A 885 -32.80 26.72 -1.67
CA LYS A 885 -32.77 27.89 -0.78
C LYS A 885 -33.66 27.73 0.46
N ASN A 886 -34.76 26.99 0.35
CA ASN A 886 -35.68 26.74 1.46
C ASN A 886 -35.46 25.37 2.12
N TYR A 887 -34.27 24.77 2.01
CA TYR A 887 -34.01 23.39 2.43
C TYR A 887 -34.44 23.10 3.89
N GLN A 888 -34.18 24.02 4.81
CA GLN A 888 -34.57 23.89 6.23
C GLN A 888 -36.09 23.83 6.41
N LYS A 889 -36.86 24.60 5.63
CA LYS A 889 -38.33 24.65 5.76
C LYS A 889 -38.99 23.37 5.26
N THR A 890 -38.38 22.73 4.26
CA THR A 890 -38.89 21.50 3.65
C THR A 890 -38.22 20.24 4.17
N ASN A 891 -37.26 20.38 5.10
CA ASN A 891 -36.38 19.31 5.56
C ASN A 891 -35.72 18.57 4.37
N LEU A 892 -35.30 19.31 3.34
CA LEU A 892 -34.62 18.79 2.17
C LEU A 892 -33.16 18.46 2.53
N LYS A 893 -32.79 17.18 2.39
CA LYS A 893 -31.40 16.73 2.55
C LYS A 893 -30.65 16.89 1.23
N ILE A 894 -29.45 17.45 1.25
CA ILE A 894 -28.64 17.71 0.05
C ILE A 894 -27.34 16.92 0.18
N HIS A 895 -27.07 16.04 -0.79
CA HIS A 895 -25.95 15.11 -0.76
C HIS A 895 -24.98 15.41 -1.88
N LEU A 896 -23.68 15.48 -1.58
CA LEU A 896 -22.66 15.77 -2.57
C LEU A 896 -21.90 14.51 -2.97
N PHE A 897 -21.80 14.26 -4.28
CA PHE A 897 -21.06 13.15 -4.87
C PHE A 897 -20.09 13.68 -5.92
N ILE A 898 -18.81 13.34 -5.82
CA ILE A 898 -17.77 13.86 -6.71
C ILE A 898 -16.95 12.70 -7.28
N LYS A 899 -16.60 12.78 -8.56
CA LYS A 899 -15.54 11.99 -9.17
C LYS A 899 -14.57 12.91 -9.89
N LYS A 900 -13.31 12.50 -10.04
CA LYS A 900 -12.32 13.40 -10.61
C LYS A 900 -12.51 13.47 -12.11
N SER A 901 -12.48 12.34 -12.80
CA SER A 901 -12.68 12.30 -14.26
C SER A 901 -13.72 11.25 -14.70
N ASP A 902 -14.17 11.34 -15.96
CA ASP A 902 -15.00 10.29 -16.55
C ASP A 902 -14.24 8.97 -16.78
N ASP A 903 -12.91 9.02 -16.83
CA ASP A 903 -12.05 7.84 -17.07
C ASP A 903 -11.95 6.93 -15.82
N GLU A 904 -12.44 7.39 -14.65
CA GLU A 904 -12.56 6.60 -13.41
C GLU A 904 -13.80 5.72 -13.31
N GLY A 905 -14.71 5.80 -14.29
CA GLY A 905 -15.94 5.01 -14.33
C GLY A 905 -17.20 5.78 -13.96
N LYS A 906 -18.23 5.02 -13.53
CA LYS A 906 -19.60 5.53 -13.32
C LYS A 906 -19.88 5.99 -11.89
N ASP A 907 -19.03 5.62 -10.95
CA ASP A 907 -19.27 5.82 -9.53
C ASP A 907 -18.59 7.08 -9.03
N PHE A 908 -19.19 7.70 -8.02
CA PHE A 908 -18.76 8.97 -7.44
C PHE A 908 -18.54 8.79 -5.94
N TYR A 909 -17.50 9.40 -5.40
CA TYR A 909 -17.24 9.45 -3.96
C TYR A 909 -18.33 10.28 -3.27
N TYR A 910 -18.91 9.75 -2.19
CA TYR A 910 -19.84 10.51 -1.34
C TYR A 910 -19.06 11.45 -0.41
N MET A 911 -19.33 12.75 -0.50
CA MET A 911 -18.68 13.79 0.33
C MET A 911 -19.51 14.19 1.55
N GLY A 912 -20.64 13.51 1.79
CA GLY A 912 -21.52 13.82 2.90
C GLY A 912 -22.66 14.76 2.53
N GLN A 913 -23.44 15.10 3.56
CA GLN A 913 -24.49 16.09 3.49
C GLN A 913 -23.89 17.51 3.51
N VAL A 914 -24.55 18.42 2.78
CA VAL A 914 -24.09 19.80 2.63
C VAL A 914 -25.20 20.82 2.85
N GLU A 915 -24.85 22.01 3.32
CA GLU A 915 -25.77 23.12 3.58
C GLU A 915 -25.46 24.33 2.69
N PRO A 916 -26.43 24.82 1.89
CA PRO A 916 -26.22 26.00 1.07
C PRO A 916 -26.24 27.27 1.93
N PHE A 917 -25.22 28.13 1.78
CA PHE A 917 -25.14 29.40 2.53
C PHE A 917 -25.04 30.64 1.64
N ASP A 918 -24.64 30.50 0.37
CA ASP A 918 -24.52 31.62 -0.57
C ASP A 918 -25.08 31.27 -1.95
N PHE A 919 -25.74 32.23 -2.60
CA PHE A 919 -26.43 32.06 -3.88
C PHE A 919 -26.13 33.25 -4.79
N ILE A 920 -25.34 33.01 -5.84
CA ILE A 920 -24.84 34.04 -6.74
C ILE A 920 -25.43 33.82 -8.15
N GLN A 921 -26.22 34.78 -8.63
CA GLN A 921 -26.65 34.79 -10.03
C GLN A 921 -25.46 35.19 -10.92
N THR A 922 -25.14 34.35 -11.90
CA THR A 922 -24.08 34.61 -12.87
C THR A 922 -24.47 34.11 -14.26
N THR A 923 -23.52 34.03 -15.19
CA THR A 923 -23.68 33.56 -16.57
C THR A 923 -22.60 32.57 -16.98
N ILE A 924 -22.94 31.65 -17.88
CA ILE A 924 -22.01 30.72 -18.54
C ILE A 924 -22.04 30.92 -20.05
N LYS A 925 -20.88 30.84 -20.71
CA LYS A 925 -20.76 31.05 -22.16
C LYS A 925 -21.47 29.93 -22.93
N SER A 926 -22.16 30.28 -24.00
CA SER A 926 -22.75 29.33 -24.96
C SER A 926 -22.59 29.85 -26.39
N LYS A 927 -22.77 28.95 -27.38
CA LYS A 927 -22.73 29.30 -28.82
C LYS A 927 -23.73 30.40 -29.21
N ASP A 928 -24.84 30.51 -28.47
CA ASP A 928 -25.94 31.44 -28.72
C ASP A 928 -25.94 32.66 -27.76
N GLY A 929 -24.85 32.89 -27.03
CA GLY A 929 -24.72 33.96 -26.03
C GLY A 929 -24.71 33.47 -24.57
N ASP A 930 -24.47 34.39 -23.63
CA ASP A 930 -24.34 34.08 -22.22
C ASP A 930 -25.67 33.59 -21.61
N LEU A 931 -25.66 32.39 -21.02
CA LEU A 931 -26.83 31.76 -20.40
C LEU A 931 -26.84 32.01 -18.89
N PRO A 932 -27.98 32.33 -18.26
CA PRO A 932 -28.04 32.51 -16.82
C PRO A 932 -27.79 31.19 -16.09
N ILE A 933 -27.06 31.26 -14.99
CA ILE A 933 -26.74 30.13 -14.12
C ILE A 933 -26.64 30.63 -12.67
N VAL A 934 -26.92 29.78 -11.70
CA VAL A 934 -26.74 30.10 -10.28
C VAL A 934 -25.56 29.30 -9.75
N ASN A 935 -24.58 29.99 -9.17
CA ASN A 935 -23.53 29.41 -8.34
C ASN A 935 -24.03 29.38 -6.89
N ILE A 936 -23.94 28.22 -6.24
CA ILE A 936 -24.31 28.01 -4.86
C ILE A 936 -23.07 27.51 -4.11
N LYS A 937 -22.75 28.16 -2.98
CA LYS A 937 -21.72 27.67 -2.07
C LYS A 937 -22.35 26.86 -0.95
N TYR A 938 -21.71 25.73 -0.66
CA TYR A 938 -22.15 24.76 0.32
C TYR A 938 -21.10 24.57 1.40
N ASN A 939 -21.53 24.53 2.66
CA ASN A 939 -20.73 24.00 3.76
C ASN A 939 -20.94 22.49 3.83
N LEU A 940 -19.85 21.73 3.87
CA LEU A 940 -19.89 20.31 4.14
C LEU A 940 -20.11 20.10 5.65
N HIS A 941 -20.98 19.16 6.03
CA HIS A 941 -21.14 18.80 7.44
C HIS A 941 -19.86 18.20 8.02
N ILE A 942 -19.12 17.47 7.18
CA ILE A 942 -17.85 16.85 7.52
C ILE A 942 -16.86 17.24 6.42
N PRO A 943 -15.79 17.99 6.74
CA PRO A 943 -14.79 18.37 5.76
C PRO A 943 -14.11 17.17 5.13
N VAL A 944 -13.76 17.34 3.85
CA VAL A 944 -13.09 16.31 3.05
C VAL A 944 -11.77 15.94 3.69
N LYS A 945 -11.38 14.66 3.64
CA LYS A 945 -10.05 14.21 4.08
C LYS A 945 -8.95 14.88 3.25
N ASP A 946 -7.80 15.19 3.85
CA ASP A 946 -6.64 15.78 3.18
C ASP A 946 -6.28 15.06 1.88
N GLU A 947 -6.10 13.73 1.94
CA GLU A 947 -5.69 12.96 0.75
C GLU A 947 -6.68 13.09 -0.40
N LEU A 948 -7.98 13.04 -0.07
CA LEU A 948 -9.05 13.07 -1.06
C LEU A 948 -9.23 14.49 -1.63
N TYR A 949 -9.08 15.51 -0.79
CA TYR A 949 -9.04 16.91 -1.20
C TYR A 949 -7.87 17.16 -2.16
N ASP A 950 -6.67 16.77 -1.77
CA ASP A 950 -5.46 16.87 -2.60
C ASP A 950 -5.62 16.10 -3.90
N TYR A 951 -6.30 14.96 -3.90
CA TYR A 951 -6.58 14.23 -5.12
C TYR A 951 -7.46 14.99 -6.10
N PHE A 952 -8.48 15.71 -5.65
CA PHE A 952 -9.31 16.53 -6.53
C PHE A 952 -8.60 17.83 -6.94
N GLU A 953 -7.92 18.50 -6.02
CA GLU A 953 -7.24 19.78 -6.27
C GLU A 953 -5.96 19.65 -7.10
N ASN A 954 -5.20 18.57 -6.92
CA ASN A 954 -4.01 18.34 -7.72
C ASN A 954 -4.44 18.13 -9.17
N LYS A 955 -4.05 19.06 -10.05
CA LYS A 955 -4.03 18.89 -11.50
C LYS A 955 -2.96 17.86 -11.86
N ILE A 956 -3.25 16.59 -11.54
CA ILE A 956 -2.48 15.41 -11.93
C ILE A 956 -2.55 15.32 -13.45
#